data_AF-A0A5E4LHA2-F1
#
_entry.id   AF-A0A5E4LHA2-F1
#
_cell.length_a   1.000
_cell.length_b   1.000
_cell.length_c   1.000
_cell.angle_alpha   90.00
_cell.angle_beta   90.00
_cell.angle_gamma   90.00
#
_symmetry.space_group_name_H-M   'P 1'
#
loop_
_entity.id
_entity.type
_entity.pdbx_description
1 polymer ?
#
loop_
_entity_poly.entity_id
_entity_poly.type
_entity_poly.pdbx_seq_one_letter_code
_entity_poly.pdbx_strand_id
1 'polypeptide(L)'
;MNASAYSGSGGNGLYMDCESDPANCTLSGVVSYNVISNSTIYANDSNPIAMYNAYNNNLTGNNITSGQASALSLYSSGGNLFANSTLQSGTIDINFDTYYAEGCGNTFENVTGTDGVPFIYVNSTSVSLSSPVASEIILCNASYSSISNFSGKALFVMFSNYTNVTGANMPASASPYAPYPLYLKYSTGPRVENSSFAGLYGQTINANYCPESRIYNVSSSSGNSYAIYLSDSPDSSISNSTFFSNLSNAVVLQSDRPNLTGSSITTNSSNPALVISNSNATILRNTILGAAWIGNWATGAVFNDSSSGNAYYFLNGTGAWKVYNISSTDGTTWANAGPSRPFNATTLGSYWQGNGGDFRPYTENVLPPNVVISYPASGANLTSRTTCFNITVSQSLLPVDACYVTVNGGAPDIIPGCGNGTLSNLPDGQVNITLYANDTAGNTNSTSIVVNVAVPQQQGGGSGLPSPTLSYSFNCSSGVLEVNATNYRAPISGLEVRLYETSQLGYARAATNGSGIALFSITHNANYAIENSPSSSYAVSRINRFPLALCAPVPQGGQNGTTPGTNVTAPPQNGTEPGQNATQNVTVTRQDAEDAIRAAEAAITDALKAGKDVSGAIWKISAAKDAFNINNYPEAKALADEAAGLANGSAPRQPQGNATSPLIPEEARPAVGIGSFVFIAGAVALVAIAIGGYLWFFRKK
;
A
#
# COMPACT_ATOMS: atom_id res chain seq x y z
N MET A 1 -54.81 -14.73 -17.50
CA MET A 1 -53.70 -14.21 -16.68
C MET A 1 -53.68 -12.70 -16.88
N ASN A 2 -53.73 -11.90 -15.81
CA ASN A 2 -53.35 -10.48 -15.87
C ASN A 2 -51.97 -10.32 -15.21
N ALA A 3 -50.99 -11.09 -15.69
CA ALA A 3 -49.60 -10.83 -15.37
C ALA A 3 -49.18 -9.57 -16.15
N SER A 4 -48.88 -8.49 -15.45
CA SER A 4 -48.30 -7.29 -16.04
C SER A 4 -46.86 -7.60 -16.45
N ALA A 5 -46.66 -7.88 -17.75
CA ALA A 5 -45.34 -7.96 -18.35
C ALA A 5 -44.68 -6.57 -18.32
N TYR A 6 -44.04 -6.25 -17.21
CA TYR A 6 -43.47 -4.93 -16.96
C TYR A 6 -42.13 -4.81 -17.66
N SER A 7 -42.13 -4.25 -18.87
CA SER A 7 -40.92 -3.96 -19.65
C SER A 7 -40.18 -2.73 -19.10
N GLY A 8 -39.74 -2.82 -17.84
CA GLY A 8 -38.75 -1.92 -17.26
C GLY A 8 -37.46 -1.98 -18.07
N SER A 9 -36.74 -0.87 -18.16
CA SER A 9 -35.70 -0.62 -19.17
C SER A 9 -34.59 -1.69 -19.21
N GLY A 10 -34.77 -2.71 -20.06
CA GLY A 10 -33.82 -3.80 -20.33
C GLY A 10 -34.41 -5.21 -20.27
N GLY A 11 -35.54 -5.43 -19.58
CA GLY A 11 -36.03 -6.78 -19.28
C GLY A 11 -37.39 -7.15 -19.88
N ASN A 12 -37.46 -8.34 -20.49
CA ASN A 12 -38.72 -9.03 -20.79
C ASN A 12 -38.87 -10.20 -19.80
N GLY A 13 -39.58 -9.99 -18.70
CA GLY A 13 -39.78 -11.01 -17.66
C GLY A 13 -41.18 -10.94 -17.03
N LEU A 14 -41.57 -12.02 -16.37
CA LEU A 14 -42.80 -12.09 -15.58
C LEU A 14 -42.52 -11.57 -14.16
N TYR A 15 -43.05 -10.39 -13.86
CA TYR A 15 -42.86 -9.68 -12.60
C TYR A 15 -44.12 -9.83 -11.74
N MET A 16 -43.99 -10.37 -10.53
CA MET A 16 -45.06 -10.49 -9.54
C MET A 16 -44.61 -9.79 -8.27
N ASP A 17 -45.25 -8.67 -7.91
CA ASP A 17 -44.85 -7.82 -6.79
C ASP A 17 -46.05 -7.23 -6.06
N CYS A 18 -46.00 -7.27 -4.73
CA CYS A 18 -46.93 -6.60 -3.83
C CYS A 18 -46.17 -5.53 -3.05
N GLU A 19 -46.18 -4.29 -3.57
CA GLU A 19 -45.47 -3.17 -2.94
C GLU A 19 -46.04 -2.85 -1.54
N SER A 20 -45.12 -2.69 -0.58
CA SER A 20 -45.22 -1.95 0.69
C SER A 20 -45.88 -2.54 1.96
N ASP A 21 -46.72 -3.60 1.94
CA ASP A 21 -47.27 -4.15 3.20
C ASP A 21 -47.71 -5.64 3.17
N PRO A 22 -47.02 -6.55 3.91
CA PRO A 22 -47.44 -7.95 4.06
C PRO A 22 -48.84 -8.14 4.67
N ALA A 23 -49.29 -7.27 5.57
CA ALA A 23 -50.57 -7.42 6.26
C ALA A 23 -51.77 -7.09 5.36
N ASN A 24 -51.59 -6.19 4.39
CA ASN A 24 -52.63 -5.79 3.43
C ASN A 24 -52.64 -6.59 2.12
N CYS A 25 -51.76 -7.59 1.96
CA CYS A 25 -51.72 -8.50 0.80
C CYS A 25 -52.99 -9.37 0.63
N THR A 26 -53.97 -9.28 1.54
CA THR A 26 -55.26 -9.98 1.48
C THR A 26 -56.25 -9.44 0.44
N LEU A 27 -55.98 -8.28 -0.17
CA LEU A 27 -56.91 -7.58 -1.07
C LEU A 27 -56.50 -7.49 -2.55
N SER A 28 -55.34 -8.03 -2.94
CA SER A 28 -54.89 -8.08 -4.35
C SER A 28 -54.56 -9.49 -4.81
N GLY A 29 -55.56 -10.19 -5.37
CA GLY A 29 -55.45 -11.55 -5.89
C GLY A 29 -54.67 -11.68 -7.21
N VAL A 30 -53.53 -11.00 -7.33
CA VAL A 30 -52.71 -10.93 -8.57
C VAL A 30 -51.30 -11.47 -8.34
N VAL A 31 -50.76 -11.36 -7.12
CA VAL A 31 -49.37 -11.75 -6.76
C VAL A 31 -49.25 -13.15 -6.17
N SER A 32 -50.38 -13.75 -5.78
CA SER A 32 -50.46 -14.97 -5.00
C SER A 32 -51.50 -15.92 -5.59
N TYR A 33 -51.31 -17.23 -5.39
CA TYR A 33 -52.16 -18.29 -5.92
C TYR A 33 -52.24 -18.38 -7.47
N ASN A 34 -51.28 -17.79 -8.20
CA ASN A 34 -51.15 -17.98 -9.65
C ASN A 34 -50.74 -19.42 -10.00
N VAL A 35 -51.07 -19.85 -11.22
CA VAL A 35 -50.58 -21.11 -11.80
C VAL A 35 -49.89 -20.83 -13.14
N ILE A 36 -48.63 -21.24 -13.26
CA ILE A 36 -47.83 -21.19 -14.49
C ILE A 36 -47.38 -22.63 -14.78
N SER A 37 -47.74 -23.19 -15.93
CA SER A 37 -47.36 -24.57 -16.23
C SER A 37 -47.02 -24.82 -17.69
N ASN A 38 -46.21 -25.86 -17.92
CA ASN A 38 -45.78 -26.34 -19.24
C ASN A 38 -45.25 -25.23 -20.18
N SER A 39 -44.67 -24.17 -19.61
CA SER A 39 -44.30 -22.93 -20.31
C SER A 39 -42.78 -22.85 -20.51
N THR A 40 -42.35 -22.29 -21.64
CA THR A 40 -40.96 -21.87 -21.85
C THR A 40 -40.87 -20.36 -21.70
N ILE A 41 -40.01 -19.89 -20.80
CA ILE A 41 -39.92 -18.47 -20.39
C ILE A 41 -38.46 -18.05 -20.49
N TYR A 42 -38.18 -16.99 -21.25
CA TYR A 42 -36.82 -16.58 -21.62
C TYR A 42 -36.61 -15.08 -21.48
N ALA A 43 -35.45 -14.68 -20.94
CA ALA A 43 -34.97 -13.31 -20.91
C ALA A 43 -33.47 -13.24 -21.21
N ASN A 44 -33.03 -12.20 -21.93
CA ASN A 44 -31.60 -11.96 -22.17
C ASN A 44 -30.93 -11.43 -20.89
N ASP A 45 -31.29 -10.21 -20.51
CA ASP A 45 -30.52 -9.35 -19.60
C ASP A 45 -31.22 -9.13 -18.25
N SER A 46 -32.24 -9.93 -17.95
CA SER A 46 -33.07 -9.83 -16.73
C SER A 46 -33.48 -11.19 -16.20
N ASN A 47 -34.03 -11.22 -14.98
CA ASN A 47 -34.66 -12.41 -14.43
C ASN A 47 -35.95 -12.72 -15.23
N PRO A 48 -36.11 -13.93 -15.81
CA PRO A 48 -37.30 -14.30 -16.58
C PRO A 48 -38.56 -14.42 -15.71
N ILE A 49 -38.40 -14.80 -14.44
CA ILE A 49 -39.44 -14.69 -13.40
C ILE A 49 -38.82 -14.01 -12.18
N ALA A 50 -39.50 -12.98 -11.65
CA ALA A 50 -39.15 -12.34 -10.39
C ALA A 50 -40.40 -12.18 -9.51
N MET A 51 -40.24 -12.55 -8.24
CA MET A 51 -41.32 -12.67 -7.25
C MET A 51 -40.97 -11.87 -6.00
N TYR A 52 -41.81 -10.91 -5.63
CA TYR A 52 -41.65 -10.01 -4.49
C TYR A 52 -42.92 -10.07 -3.65
N ASN A 53 -42.79 -10.46 -2.37
CA ASN A 53 -43.93 -10.65 -1.44
C ASN A 53 -45.06 -11.53 -2.04
N ALA A 54 -44.69 -12.54 -2.84
CA ALA A 54 -45.60 -13.36 -3.61
C ALA A 54 -45.76 -14.76 -2.98
N TYR A 55 -47.00 -15.22 -2.78
CA TYR A 55 -47.26 -16.40 -1.96
C TYR A 55 -48.15 -17.46 -2.62
N ASN A 56 -47.92 -18.73 -2.28
CA ASN A 56 -48.76 -19.87 -2.66
C ASN A 56 -48.97 -20.05 -4.19
N ASN A 57 -48.08 -19.52 -5.03
CA ASN A 57 -48.11 -19.71 -6.48
C ASN A 57 -47.61 -21.12 -6.86
N ASN A 58 -48.06 -21.66 -7.99
CA ASN A 58 -47.66 -22.98 -8.50
C ASN A 58 -47.00 -22.86 -9.88
N LEU A 59 -45.75 -23.31 -9.98
CA LEU A 59 -44.93 -23.30 -11.18
C LEU A 59 -44.51 -24.74 -11.53
N THR A 60 -45.30 -25.43 -12.35
CA THR A 60 -45.11 -26.86 -12.68
C THR A 60 -44.79 -27.12 -14.16
N GLY A 61 -43.71 -27.85 -14.47
CA GLY A 61 -43.39 -28.27 -15.84
C GLY A 61 -42.75 -27.20 -16.72
N ASN A 62 -42.13 -26.17 -16.14
CA ASN A 62 -41.65 -25.01 -16.88
C ASN A 62 -40.16 -25.12 -17.22
N ASN A 63 -39.76 -24.57 -18.37
CA ASN A 63 -38.36 -24.34 -18.73
C ASN A 63 -38.09 -22.83 -18.71
N ILE A 64 -37.23 -22.38 -17.79
CA ILE A 64 -37.03 -20.97 -17.49
C ILE A 64 -35.54 -20.65 -17.65
N THR A 65 -35.21 -19.75 -18.58
CA THR A 65 -33.82 -19.52 -19.03
C THR A 65 -33.47 -18.04 -19.03
N SER A 66 -32.40 -17.65 -18.33
CA SER A 66 -31.81 -16.30 -18.39
C SER A 66 -30.44 -16.32 -19.09
N GLY A 67 -30.21 -15.37 -19.99
CA GLY A 67 -28.93 -15.21 -20.68
C GLY A 67 -27.83 -14.61 -19.79
N GLN A 68 -28.18 -13.67 -18.91
CA GLN A 68 -27.23 -12.93 -18.07
C GLN A 68 -27.60 -12.84 -16.59
N ALA A 69 -28.86 -13.04 -16.18
CA ALA A 69 -29.28 -12.91 -14.78
C ALA A 69 -29.62 -14.29 -14.17
N SER A 70 -30.39 -14.34 -13.07
CA SER A 70 -30.90 -15.61 -12.50
C SER A 70 -32.12 -16.11 -13.28
N ALA A 71 -32.38 -17.42 -13.30
CA ALA A 71 -33.58 -17.96 -13.96
C ALA A 71 -34.85 -17.64 -13.17
N LEU A 72 -34.74 -17.64 -11.84
CA LEU A 72 -35.80 -17.29 -10.91
C LEU A 72 -35.25 -16.35 -9.83
N SER A 73 -36.00 -15.32 -9.47
CA SER A 73 -35.72 -14.52 -8.27
C SER A 73 -36.90 -14.56 -7.30
N LEU A 74 -36.62 -14.93 -6.04
CA LEU A 74 -37.58 -14.97 -4.93
C LEU A 74 -37.14 -13.98 -3.85
N TYR A 75 -37.95 -12.94 -3.63
CA TYR A 75 -37.77 -11.91 -2.62
C TYR A 75 -38.95 -11.94 -1.64
N SER A 76 -38.68 -12.29 -0.37
CA SER A 76 -39.70 -12.41 0.71
C SER A 76 -40.94 -13.23 0.33
N SER A 77 -40.79 -14.15 -0.62
CA SER A 77 -41.89 -14.91 -1.23
C SER A 77 -41.92 -16.32 -0.64
N GLY A 78 -43.08 -16.83 -0.22
CA GLY A 78 -43.20 -18.09 0.54
C GLY A 78 -44.43 -18.93 0.16
N GLY A 79 -44.43 -20.22 0.49
CA GLY A 79 -45.54 -21.13 0.15
C GLY A 79 -45.62 -21.53 -1.32
N ASN A 80 -44.72 -21.05 -2.19
CA ASN A 80 -44.78 -21.31 -3.62
C ASN A 80 -44.23 -22.70 -3.96
N LEU A 81 -44.89 -23.40 -4.87
CA LEU A 81 -44.49 -24.72 -5.38
C LEU A 81 -43.79 -24.57 -6.72
N PHE A 82 -42.58 -25.10 -6.83
CA PHE A 82 -41.84 -25.27 -8.08
C PHE A 82 -41.65 -26.77 -8.33
N ALA A 83 -42.26 -27.30 -9.38
CA ALA A 83 -42.27 -28.74 -9.64
C ALA A 83 -41.87 -29.08 -11.09
N ASN A 84 -41.10 -30.16 -11.27
CA ASN A 84 -40.74 -30.73 -12.57
C ASN A 84 -40.25 -29.67 -13.59
N SER A 85 -39.45 -28.71 -13.14
CA SER A 85 -39.06 -27.52 -13.90
C SER A 85 -37.54 -27.40 -14.03
N THR A 86 -37.07 -26.74 -15.09
CA THR A 86 -35.64 -26.50 -15.37
C THR A 86 -35.34 -25.00 -15.35
N LEU A 87 -34.26 -24.63 -14.68
CA LEU A 87 -33.85 -23.26 -14.38
C LEU A 87 -32.43 -23.04 -14.92
N GLN A 88 -32.29 -22.39 -16.07
CA GLN A 88 -31.01 -22.22 -16.77
C GLN A 88 -30.51 -20.77 -16.69
N SER A 89 -29.23 -20.59 -16.40
CA SER A 89 -28.69 -19.28 -16.03
C SER A 89 -27.17 -19.18 -16.25
N GLY A 90 -26.70 -18.04 -16.76
CA GLY A 90 -25.28 -17.67 -16.76
C GLY A 90 -24.72 -17.25 -15.39
N THR A 91 -25.58 -17.09 -14.39
CA THR A 91 -25.26 -16.72 -13.00
C THR A 91 -25.54 -17.90 -12.05
N ILE A 92 -26.18 -17.64 -10.91
CA ILE A 92 -26.86 -18.60 -10.05
C ILE A 92 -28.21 -18.99 -10.67
N ASP A 93 -28.77 -20.14 -10.34
CA ASP A 93 -30.04 -20.57 -10.93
C ASP A 93 -31.23 -19.89 -10.24
N ILE A 94 -31.17 -19.72 -8.90
CA ILE A 94 -32.19 -19.02 -8.10
C ILE A 94 -31.56 -17.92 -7.25
N ASN A 95 -31.95 -16.67 -7.50
CA ASN A 95 -31.64 -15.60 -6.55
C ASN A 95 -32.68 -15.59 -5.43
N PHE A 96 -32.27 -15.99 -4.23
CA PHE A 96 -33.17 -16.17 -3.09
C PHE A 96 -32.80 -15.21 -1.95
N ASP A 97 -33.72 -14.29 -1.62
CA ASP A 97 -33.62 -13.46 -0.44
C ASP A 97 -34.98 -13.31 0.27
N THR A 98 -34.97 -13.10 1.57
CA THR A 98 -36.15 -12.88 2.41
C THR A 98 -35.77 -12.15 3.69
N TYR A 99 -36.71 -11.37 4.24
CA TYR A 99 -36.58 -10.74 5.55
C TYR A 99 -37.30 -11.52 6.66
N TYR A 100 -38.07 -12.56 6.32
CA TYR A 100 -38.90 -13.33 7.26
C TYR A 100 -38.75 -14.84 7.03
N ALA A 101 -38.83 -15.63 8.11
CA ALA A 101 -38.73 -17.09 8.05
C ALA A 101 -39.88 -17.74 7.24
N GLU A 102 -41.00 -17.04 7.08
CA GLU A 102 -42.14 -17.41 6.22
C GLU A 102 -41.72 -17.57 4.74
N GLY A 103 -40.70 -16.82 4.29
CA GLY A 103 -40.09 -16.98 2.98
C GLY A 103 -39.38 -18.33 2.78
N CYS A 104 -39.05 -19.06 3.87
CA CYS A 104 -38.58 -20.45 3.75
C CYS A 104 -39.68 -21.44 3.36
N GLY A 105 -40.97 -21.04 3.39
CA GLY A 105 -42.10 -21.93 3.15
C GLY A 105 -42.28 -22.43 1.71
N ASN A 106 -41.32 -22.23 0.81
CA ASN A 106 -41.43 -22.71 -0.58
C ASN A 106 -41.12 -24.21 -0.68
N THR A 107 -41.57 -24.83 -1.78
CA THR A 107 -41.41 -26.26 -2.06
C THR A 107 -40.80 -26.44 -3.45
N PHE A 108 -39.74 -27.27 -3.54
CA PHE A 108 -39.04 -27.57 -4.80
C PHE A 108 -39.03 -29.08 -5.03
N GLU A 109 -39.71 -29.55 -6.08
CA GLU A 109 -39.88 -30.98 -6.40
C GLU A 109 -39.36 -31.28 -7.81
N ASN A 110 -38.32 -32.12 -7.94
CA ASN A 110 -37.73 -32.45 -9.24
C ASN A 110 -37.37 -31.19 -10.07
N VAL A 111 -36.73 -30.21 -9.41
CA VAL A 111 -36.25 -28.98 -10.05
C VAL A 111 -34.78 -29.14 -10.42
N THR A 112 -34.44 -28.79 -11.66
CA THR A 112 -33.09 -28.86 -12.22
C THR A 112 -32.57 -27.47 -12.52
N GLY A 113 -31.29 -27.25 -12.26
CA GLY A 113 -30.58 -26.02 -12.57
C GLY A 113 -29.94 -26.04 -13.95
N THR A 114 -28.90 -25.22 -14.11
CA THR A 114 -28.08 -25.18 -15.32
C THR A 114 -27.38 -26.53 -15.56
N ASP A 115 -27.19 -26.86 -16.84
CA ASP A 115 -26.67 -28.15 -17.32
C ASP A 115 -27.48 -29.39 -16.85
N GLY A 116 -28.70 -29.18 -16.33
CA GLY A 116 -29.56 -30.25 -15.81
C GLY A 116 -29.14 -30.80 -14.44
N VAL A 117 -28.14 -30.19 -13.80
CA VAL A 117 -27.69 -30.57 -12.45
C VAL A 117 -28.81 -30.25 -11.45
N PRO A 118 -29.15 -31.13 -10.49
CA PRO A 118 -30.26 -30.90 -9.58
C PRO A 118 -30.04 -29.69 -8.66
N PHE A 119 -31.14 -29.06 -8.26
CA PHE A 119 -31.16 -28.01 -7.24
C PHE A 119 -31.46 -28.62 -5.86
N ILE A 120 -30.80 -28.15 -4.79
CA ILE A 120 -31.07 -28.62 -3.41
C ILE A 120 -31.68 -27.50 -2.58
N TYR A 121 -32.95 -27.69 -2.19
CA TYR A 121 -33.64 -26.87 -1.20
C TYR A 121 -33.85 -27.67 0.08
N VAL A 122 -33.50 -27.10 1.24
CA VAL A 122 -33.78 -27.69 2.55
C VAL A 122 -34.53 -26.67 3.40
N ASN A 123 -35.74 -27.07 3.84
CA ASN A 123 -36.58 -26.32 4.75
C ASN A 123 -36.94 -27.16 5.99
N SER A 124 -36.85 -26.56 7.17
CA SER A 124 -37.26 -27.08 8.50
C SER A 124 -36.48 -28.27 9.09
N THR A 125 -35.59 -28.91 8.34
CA THR A 125 -34.77 -30.04 8.81
C THR A 125 -33.28 -29.75 8.71
N SER A 126 -32.48 -30.34 9.62
CA SER A 126 -31.03 -30.34 9.49
C SER A 126 -30.61 -31.37 8.44
N VAL A 127 -29.62 -31.02 7.60
CA VAL A 127 -29.05 -31.92 6.59
C VAL A 127 -27.56 -32.13 6.83
N SER A 128 -26.99 -33.23 6.32
CA SER A 128 -25.54 -33.41 6.25
C SER A 128 -25.17 -33.91 4.86
N LEU A 129 -24.56 -33.03 4.06
CA LEU A 129 -24.21 -33.28 2.66
C LEU A 129 -22.69 -33.30 2.50
N SER A 130 -22.17 -34.31 1.83
CA SER A 130 -20.74 -34.46 1.55
C SER A 130 -20.52 -34.71 0.07
N SER A 131 -19.72 -33.83 -0.56
CA SER A 131 -19.54 -33.72 -2.00
C SER A 131 -20.87 -33.70 -2.80
N PRO A 132 -21.88 -32.89 -2.41
CA PRO A 132 -23.18 -32.91 -3.07
C PRO A 132 -23.09 -32.47 -4.54
N VAL A 133 -23.64 -33.29 -5.43
CA VAL A 133 -23.88 -32.92 -6.83
C VAL A 133 -25.13 -32.03 -6.88
N ALA A 134 -24.92 -30.72 -6.92
CA ALA A 134 -25.96 -29.72 -7.06
C ALA A 134 -25.44 -28.52 -7.85
N SER A 135 -26.31 -27.82 -8.58
CA SER A 135 -25.91 -26.53 -9.19
C SER A 135 -25.82 -25.43 -8.12
N GLU A 136 -26.69 -25.52 -7.12
CA GLU A 136 -26.89 -24.52 -6.07
C GLU A 136 -27.53 -25.20 -4.85
N ILE A 137 -27.29 -24.66 -3.64
CA ILE A 137 -27.86 -25.19 -2.40
C ILE A 137 -28.48 -24.04 -1.60
N ILE A 138 -29.72 -24.22 -1.14
CA ILE A 138 -30.39 -23.30 -0.22
C ILE A 138 -30.79 -24.03 1.06
N LEU A 139 -30.27 -23.56 2.18
CA LEU A 139 -30.61 -23.97 3.54
C LEU A 139 -31.44 -22.85 4.17
N CYS A 140 -32.75 -23.04 4.31
CA CYS A 140 -33.66 -22.04 4.86
C CYS A 140 -34.39 -22.63 6.08
N ASN A 141 -34.28 -22.05 7.27
CA ASN A 141 -34.81 -22.67 8.51
C ASN A 141 -34.26 -24.10 8.75
N ALA A 142 -33.02 -24.35 8.33
CA ALA A 142 -32.34 -25.65 8.31
C ALA A 142 -31.12 -25.65 9.26
N SER A 143 -31.34 -25.24 10.51
CA SER A 143 -30.30 -25.11 11.54
C SER A 143 -29.56 -26.42 11.81
N TYR A 144 -28.30 -26.33 12.28
CA TYR A 144 -27.38 -27.45 12.53
C TYR A 144 -27.04 -28.31 11.30
N SER A 145 -27.23 -27.78 10.09
CA SER A 145 -26.84 -28.46 8.85
C SER A 145 -25.32 -28.48 8.67
N SER A 146 -24.80 -29.49 7.96
CA SER A 146 -23.39 -29.55 7.55
C SER A 146 -23.26 -29.75 6.04
N ILE A 147 -22.37 -28.98 5.41
CA ILE A 147 -22.03 -29.04 4.00
C ILE A 147 -20.52 -29.22 3.89
N SER A 148 -20.08 -30.27 3.20
CA SER A 148 -18.67 -30.51 2.89
C SER A 148 -18.42 -30.69 1.40
N ASN A 149 -17.33 -30.11 0.89
CA ASN A 149 -16.82 -30.27 -0.47
C ASN A 149 -17.82 -29.91 -1.60
N PHE A 150 -18.73 -28.96 -1.34
CA PHE A 150 -19.66 -28.47 -2.37
C PHE A 150 -18.95 -27.59 -3.41
N SER A 151 -19.22 -27.82 -4.70
CA SER A 151 -18.59 -27.10 -5.81
C SER A 151 -19.59 -26.72 -6.90
N GLY A 152 -20.64 -26.00 -6.51
CA GLY A 152 -21.63 -25.39 -7.43
C GLY A 152 -21.46 -23.87 -7.57
N LYS A 153 -22.54 -23.21 -7.98
CA LYS A 153 -22.62 -21.77 -8.27
C LYS A 153 -22.73 -20.91 -7.01
N ALA A 154 -23.62 -21.28 -6.08
CA ALA A 154 -23.82 -20.58 -4.81
C ALA A 154 -24.41 -21.47 -3.70
N LEU A 155 -24.25 -21.01 -2.45
CA LEU A 155 -24.80 -21.58 -1.23
C LEU A 155 -25.48 -20.46 -0.41
N PHE A 156 -26.77 -20.61 -0.17
CA PHE A 156 -27.57 -19.72 0.66
C PHE A 156 -27.85 -20.39 2.01
N VAL A 157 -27.63 -19.67 3.12
CA VAL A 157 -27.84 -20.12 4.50
C VAL A 157 -28.65 -19.07 5.24
N MET A 158 -29.93 -19.33 5.42
CA MET A 158 -30.90 -18.35 5.91
C MET A 158 -31.72 -18.92 7.08
N PHE A 159 -31.87 -18.17 8.18
CA PHE A 159 -32.55 -18.65 9.39
C PHE A 159 -32.02 -20.02 9.90
N SER A 160 -30.76 -20.33 9.62
CA SER A 160 -30.15 -21.67 9.74
C SER A 160 -28.93 -21.62 10.66
N ASN A 161 -29.22 -21.49 11.96
CA ASN A 161 -28.23 -21.34 13.02
C ASN A 161 -27.25 -22.53 13.08
N TYR A 162 -26.00 -22.28 13.44
CA TYR A 162 -24.94 -23.28 13.63
C TYR A 162 -24.68 -24.19 12.42
N THR A 163 -24.99 -23.70 11.22
CA THR A 163 -24.66 -24.38 9.96
C THR A 163 -23.15 -24.40 9.74
N ASN A 164 -22.59 -25.55 9.38
CA ASN A 164 -21.17 -25.75 9.12
C ASN A 164 -20.89 -25.95 7.62
N VAL A 165 -19.98 -25.16 7.05
CA VAL A 165 -19.58 -25.18 5.64
C VAL A 165 -18.07 -25.43 5.56
N THR A 166 -17.68 -26.51 4.90
CA THR A 166 -16.29 -27.03 4.90
C THR A 166 -15.84 -27.35 3.48
N GLY A 167 -14.65 -26.93 3.07
CA GLY A 167 -14.08 -27.33 1.78
C GLY A 167 -14.88 -26.88 0.55
N ALA A 168 -15.79 -25.90 0.68
CA ALA A 168 -16.63 -25.45 -0.42
C ALA A 168 -15.79 -24.65 -1.43
N ASN A 169 -16.02 -24.83 -2.73
CA ASN A 169 -15.23 -24.20 -3.79
C ASN A 169 -16.13 -23.68 -4.91
N MET A 170 -16.37 -22.37 -4.93
CA MET A 170 -17.26 -21.71 -5.90
C MET A 170 -16.43 -20.81 -6.82
N PRO A 171 -16.21 -21.21 -8.09
CA PRO A 171 -15.44 -20.43 -9.05
C PRO A 171 -16.21 -19.20 -9.53
N ALA A 172 -15.49 -18.23 -10.11
CA ALA A 172 -16.09 -16.98 -10.55
C ALA A 172 -17.09 -17.16 -11.69
N SER A 173 -18.35 -16.81 -11.47
CA SER A 173 -19.31 -16.60 -12.56
C SER A 173 -18.85 -15.45 -13.46
N ALA A 174 -19.03 -15.63 -14.77
CA ALA A 174 -18.66 -14.67 -15.79
C ALA A 174 -19.62 -13.47 -15.91
N SER A 175 -20.81 -13.52 -15.31
CA SER A 175 -21.86 -12.52 -15.53
C SER A 175 -21.85 -11.36 -14.51
N PRO A 176 -22.20 -10.13 -14.94
CA PRO A 176 -22.37 -8.97 -14.07
C PRO A 176 -23.49 -9.04 -13.05
N TYR A 177 -24.45 -9.96 -13.19
CA TYR A 177 -25.63 -10.03 -12.32
C TYR A 177 -25.56 -11.13 -11.27
N ALA A 178 -24.45 -11.88 -11.18
CA ALA A 178 -24.29 -12.97 -10.21
C ALA A 178 -24.22 -12.46 -8.76
N PRO A 179 -25.22 -12.74 -7.91
CA PRO A 179 -25.16 -12.50 -6.48
C PRO A 179 -24.30 -13.55 -5.78
N TYR A 180 -23.69 -13.14 -4.67
CA TYR A 180 -23.22 -13.94 -3.53
C TYR A 180 -23.07 -15.46 -3.75
N PRO A 181 -21.88 -15.95 -4.18
CA PRO A 181 -21.50 -17.34 -4.04
C PRO A 181 -21.77 -17.89 -2.62
N LEU A 182 -21.42 -17.15 -1.56
CA LEU A 182 -21.88 -17.46 -0.20
C LEU A 182 -22.75 -16.34 0.37
N TYR A 183 -24.00 -16.68 0.65
CA TYR A 183 -24.96 -15.80 1.32
C TYR A 183 -25.35 -16.38 2.69
N LEU A 184 -25.04 -15.66 3.78
CA LEU A 184 -25.47 -15.98 5.13
C LEU A 184 -26.44 -14.89 5.60
N LYS A 185 -27.65 -15.24 6.04
CA LYS A 185 -28.63 -14.28 6.55
C LYS A 185 -29.36 -14.77 7.80
N TYR A 186 -29.62 -13.89 8.78
CA TYR A 186 -30.43 -14.18 9.96
C TYR A 186 -30.07 -15.50 10.68
N SER A 187 -28.78 -15.83 10.74
CA SER A 187 -28.30 -17.15 11.19
C SER A 187 -27.18 -16.97 12.22
N THR A 188 -27.41 -17.37 13.47
CA THR A 188 -26.43 -17.31 14.57
C THR A 188 -25.40 -18.44 14.45
N GLY A 189 -24.12 -18.13 14.69
CA GLY A 189 -23.03 -19.10 14.77
C GLY A 189 -22.70 -19.91 13.51
N PRO A 190 -22.93 -19.45 12.26
CA PRO A 190 -22.53 -20.22 11.07
C PRO A 190 -21.00 -20.29 11.01
N ARG A 191 -20.50 -21.46 10.62
CA ARG A 191 -19.07 -21.78 10.55
C ARG A 191 -18.70 -22.06 9.11
N VAL A 192 -17.66 -21.40 8.60
CA VAL A 192 -17.19 -21.50 7.22
C VAL A 192 -15.68 -21.69 7.24
N GLU A 193 -15.19 -22.80 6.70
CA GLU A 193 -13.78 -23.13 6.79
C GLU A 193 -13.19 -23.83 5.55
N ASN A 194 -11.88 -23.66 5.36
CA ASN A 194 -11.09 -24.35 4.32
C ASN A 194 -11.70 -24.18 2.90
N SER A 195 -12.40 -23.07 2.66
CA SER A 195 -13.28 -22.87 1.50
C SER A 195 -12.80 -21.72 0.60
N SER A 196 -13.18 -21.74 -0.68
CA SER A 196 -12.75 -20.79 -1.70
C SER A 196 -13.95 -20.23 -2.46
N PHE A 197 -14.01 -18.89 -2.59
CA PHE A 197 -15.11 -18.17 -3.23
C PHE A 197 -14.55 -17.13 -4.21
N ALA A 198 -15.04 -17.12 -5.45
CA ALA A 198 -14.63 -16.17 -6.46
C ALA A 198 -15.84 -15.60 -7.21
N GLY A 199 -15.74 -14.35 -7.68
CA GLY A 199 -16.80 -13.68 -8.42
C GLY A 199 -16.31 -12.42 -9.11
N LEU A 200 -16.75 -12.17 -10.35
CA LEU A 200 -16.25 -11.00 -11.10
C LEU A 200 -16.93 -9.68 -10.71
N TYR A 201 -18.19 -9.70 -10.28
CA TYR A 201 -18.99 -8.47 -10.15
C TYR A 201 -19.69 -8.30 -8.79
N GLY A 202 -20.28 -9.36 -8.24
CA GLY A 202 -20.90 -9.36 -6.91
C GLY A 202 -19.91 -9.43 -5.74
N GLN A 203 -20.43 -9.25 -4.52
CA GLN A 203 -19.68 -9.58 -3.30
C GLN A 203 -19.55 -11.11 -3.21
N THR A 204 -18.39 -11.65 -2.82
CA THR A 204 -18.20 -13.11 -2.81
C THR A 204 -18.72 -13.81 -1.56
N ILE A 205 -18.58 -13.17 -0.39
CA ILE A 205 -19.19 -13.59 0.87
C ILE A 205 -20.00 -12.40 1.40
N ASN A 206 -21.29 -12.61 1.65
CA ASN A 206 -22.15 -11.64 2.31
C ASN A 206 -22.82 -12.32 3.52
N ALA A 207 -22.57 -11.78 4.71
CA ALA A 207 -23.10 -12.26 5.98
C ALA A 207 -23.84 -11.13 6.69
N ASN A 208 -25.16 -11.26 6.85
CA ASN A 208 -26.02 -10.18 7.33
C ASN A 208 -26.99 -10.67 8.42
N TYR A 209 -27.02 -10.01 9.58
CA TYR A 209 -27.73 -10.50 10.79
C TYR A 209 -27.27 -11.90 11.23
N CYS A 210 -25.96 -12.14 11.18
CA CYS A 210 -25.31 -13.43 11.48
C CYS A 210 -24.35 -13.33 12.68
N PRO A 211 -24.84 -13.13 13.92
CA PRO A 211 -23.99 -13.04 15.11
C PRO A 211 -23.18 -14.32 15.34
N GLU A 212 -22.05 -14.21 16.04
CA GLU A 212 -21.14 -15.31 16.41
C GLU A 212 -20.54 -16.12 15.22
N SER A 213 -20.60 -15.58 13.99
CA SER A 213 -20.08 -16.27 12.80
C SER A 213 -18.58 -16.61 12.92
N ARG A 214 -18.15 -17.72 12.32
CA ARG A 214 -16.75 -18.18 12.38
C ARG A 214 -16.23 -18.52 10.99
N ILE A 215 -15.40 -17.66 10.42
CA ILE A 215 -14.89 -17.77 9.06
C ILE A 215 -13.37 -17.95 9.14
N TYR A 216 -12.82 -19.13 8.81
CA TYR A 216 -11.38 -19.35 8.94
C TYR A 216 -10.73 -20.19 7.83
N ASN A 217 -9.48 -19.88 7.48
CA ASN A 217 -8.78 -20.50 6.35
C ASN A 217 -9.63 -20.44 5.05
N VAL A 218 -10.23 -19.29 4.80
CA VAL A 218 -11.07 -19.03 3.62
C VAL A 218 -10.32 -18.16 2.61
N SER A 219 -10.43 -18.49 1.33
CA SER A 219 -10.00 -17.64 0.22
C SER A 219 -11.23 -16.99 -0.42
N SER A 220 -11.21 -15.68 -0.61
CA SER A 220 -12.31 -14.94 -1.22
C SER A 220 -11.82 -13.84 -2.15
N SER A 221 -12.38 -13.77 -3.36
CA SER A 221 -11.91 -12.85 -4.41
C SER A 221 -13.03 -12.25 -5.26
N SER A 222 -13.23 -10.93 -5.17
CA SER A 222 -14.19 -10.19 -5.98
C SER A 222 -13.48 -9.31 -7.02
N GLY A 223 -14.02 -9.22 -8.24
CA GLY A 223 -13.58 -8.22 -9.21
C GLY A 223 -14.05 -6.82 -8.81
N ASN A 224 -15.36 -6.59 -8.82
CA ASN A 224 -15.92 -5.23 -8.71
C ASN A 224 -16.52 -4.87 -7.35
N SER A 225 -16.55 -5.78 -6.37
CA SER A 225 -17.21 -5.57 -5.07
C SER A 225 -16.38 -6.15 -3.91
N TYR A 226 -17.02 -6.38 -2.76
CA TYR A 226 -16.34 -6.80 -1.53
C TYR A 226 -15.99 -8.30 -1.57
N ALA A 227 -14.79 -8.68 -1.12
CA ALA A 227 -14.45 -10.09 -0.93
C ALA A 227 -15.19 -10.69 0.28
N ILE A 228 -15.45 -9.86 1.29
CA ILE A 228 -16.38 -10.18 2.37
C ILE A 228 -17.09 -8.92 2.87
N TYR A 229 -18.40 -9.05 3.05
CA TYR A 229 -19.28 -8.07 3.68
C TYR A 229 -19.92 -8.70 4.92
N LEU A 230 -19.76 -8.07 6.08
CA LEU A 230 -20.27 -8.54 7.37
C LEU A 230 -21.10 -7.43 8.02
N SER A 231 -22.42 -7.54 8.03
CA SER A 231 -23.36 -6.52 8.52
C SER A 231 -24.23 -7.03 9.67
N ASP A 232 -24.44 -6.20 10.70
CA ASP A 232 -25.29 -6.48 11.87
C ASP A 232 -25.06 -7.88 12.49
N SER A 233 -23.81 -8.36 12.44
CA SER A 233 -23.36 -9.71 12.74
C SER A 233 -22.35 -9.71 13.90
N PRO A 234 -22.75 -9.31 15.12
CA PRO A 234 -21.82 -9.04 16.21
C PRO A 234 -21.10 -10.30 16.74
N ASP A 235 -19.97 -10.10 17.43
CA ASP A 235 -19.12 -11.17 17.99
C ASP A 235 -18.59 -12.20 16.95
N SER A 236 -18.67 -11.87 15.66
CA SER A 236 -18.16 -12.70 14.59
C SER A 236 -16.63 -12.69 14.52
N SER A 237 -16.04 -13.84 14.17
CA SER A 237 -14.61 -14.07 14.05
C SER A 237 -14.21 -14.46 12.63
N ILE A 238 -13.16 -13.82 12.13
CA ILE A 238 -12.56 -14.07 10.82
C ILE A 238 -11.05 -14.30 11.06
N SER A 239 -10.50 -15.43 10.64
CA SER A 239 -9.08 -15.72 10.88
C SER A 239 -8.36 -16.46 9.74
N ASN A 240 -7.05 -16.24 9.64
CA ASN A 240 -6.14 -16.95 8.73
C ASN A 240 -6.63 -17.03 7.27
N SER A 241 -7.34 -16.00 6.80
CA SER A 241 -8.08 -16.00 5.53
C SER A 241 -7.46 -15.02 4.53
N THR A 242 -7.78 -15.16 3.23
CA THR A 242 -7.29 -14.28 2.16
C THR A 242 -8.45 -13.60 1.47
N PHE A 243 -8.43 -12.27 1.41
CA PHE A 243 -9.48 -11.43 0.84
C PHE A 243 -8.91 -10.51 -0.23
N PHE A 244 -9.43 -10.60 -1.46
CA PHE A 244 -9.00 -9.80 -2.60
C PHE A 244 -10.17 -9.06 -3.26
N SER A 245 -10.02 -7.75 -3.51
CA SER A 245 -10.92 -6.99 -4.39
C SER A 245 -10.14 -6.21 -5.45
N ASN A 246 -10.59 -6.23 -6.71
CA ASN A 246 -9.91 -5.46 -7.76
C ASN A 246 -10.35 -3.98 -7.80
N LEU A 247 -11.66 -3.68 -7.72
CA LEU A 247 -12.18 -2.31 -7.84
C LEU A 247 -12.82 -1.73 -6.56
N SER A 248 -12.95 -2.50 -5.48
CA SER A 248 -13.64 -2.08 -4.25
C SER A 248 -12.83 -2.38 -2.98
N ASN A 249 -13.42 -2.15 -1.81
CA ASN A 249 -12.87 -2.63 -0.52
C ASN A 249 -12.75 -4.15 -0.55
N ALA A 250 -11.73 -4.73 0.08
CA ALA A 250 -11.63 -6.20 0.16
C ALA A 250 -12.48 -6.75 1.32
N VAL A 251 -12.43 -6.11 2.48
CA VAL A 251 -13.17 -6.50 3.70
C VAL A 251 -13.99 -5.32 4.20
N VAL A 252 -15.27 -5.55 4.50
CA VAL A 252 -16.18 -4.54 5.07
C VAL A 252 -16.88 -5.10 6.31
N LEU A 253 -16.67 -4.47 7.47
CA LEU A 253 -17.17 -4.87 8.78
C LEU A 253 -18.13 -3.82 9.36
N GLN A 254 -19.43 -4.02 9.15
CA GLN A 254 -20.52 -3.21 9.68
C GLN A 254 -21.23 -3.95 10.84
N SER A 255 -20.45 -4.44 11.79
CA SER A 255 -20.91 -5.25 12.94
C SER A 255 -20.16 -4.86 14.22
N ASP A 256 -20.76 -5.01 15.39
CA ASP A 256 -20.10 -4.72 16.68
C ASP A 256 -19.23 -5.88 17.17
N ARG A 257 -18.06 -5.57 17.73
CA ARG A 257 -17.06 -6.54 18.23
C ARG A 257 -16.57 -7.61 17.21
N PRO A 258 -16.43 -7.35 15.90
CA PRO A 258 -15.88 -8.32 14.96
C PRO A 258 -14.37 -8.48 15.19
N ASN A 259 -13.90 -9.72 15.11
CA ASN A 259 -12.50 -10.08 15.35
C ASN A 259 -11.86 -10.60 14.07
N LEU A 260 -10.94 -9.84 13.46
CA LEU A 260 -10.26 -10.16 12.20
C LEU A 260 -8.75 -10.35 12.45
N THR A 261 -8.24 -11.57 12.28
CA THR A 261 -6.83 -11.87 12.59
C THR A 261 -6.10 -12.75 11.59
N GLY A 262 -4.77 -12.63 11.55
CA GLY A 262 -3.89 -13.52 10.76
C GLY A 262 -4.16 -13.52 9.24
N SER A 263 -4.95 -12.58 8.73
CA SER A 263 -5.54 -12.64 7.40
C SER A 263 -4.82 -11.72 6.41
N SER A 264 -4.78 -12.11 5.14
CA SER A 264 -4.29 -11.29 4.03
C SER A 264 -5.45 -10.51 3.41
N ILE A 265 -5.30 -9.20 3.27
CA ILE A 265 -6.34 -8.27 2.80
C ILE A 265 -5.73 -7.42 1.69
N THR A 266 -6.22 -7.57 0.45
CA THR A 266 -5.67 -6.88 -0.73
C THR A 266 -6.77 -6.17 -1.51
N THR A 267 -6.60 -4.87 -1.77
CA THR A 267 -7.33 -4.19 -2.85
C THR A 267 -6.39 -3.62 -3.89
N ASN A 268 -6.75 -3.70 -5.17
CA ASN A 268 -6.08 -2.95 -6.25
C ASN A 268 -6.68 -1.54 -6.44
N SER A 269 -7.77 -1.22 -5.74
CA SER A 269 -8.53 0.02 -5.94
C SER A 269 -7.97 1.21 -5.15
N SER A 270 -8.54 2.39 -5.40
CA SER A 270 -8.31 3.60 -4.59
C SER A 270 -9.04 3.59 -3.23
N ASN A 271 -9.91 2.61 -2.98
CA ASN A 271 -10.66 2.49 -1.74
C ASN A 271 -9.81 1.84 -0.63
N PRO A 272 -10.16 1.99 0.66
CA PRO A 272 -9.49 1.26 1.74
C PRO A 272 -9.59 -0.26 1.58
N ALA A 273 -8.50 -0.99 1.79
CA ALA A 273 -8.49 -2.45 1.76
C ALA A 273 -9.47 -3.05 2.79
N LEU A 274 -9.54 -2.46 3.98
CA LEU A 274 -10.44 -2.78 5.09
C LEU A 274 -11.32 -1.57 5.44
N VAL A 275 -12.62 -1.80 5.68
CA VAL A 275 -13.58 -0.81 6.19
C VAL A 275 -14.26 -1.33 7.44
N ILE A 276 -14.45 -0.47 8.43
CA ILE A 276 -15.12 -0.77 9.71
C ILE A 276 -16.05 0.39 10.07
N SER A 277 -17.32 0.12 10.40
CA SER A 277 -18.29 1.16 10.78
C SER A 277 -18.91 1.01 12.17
N ASN A 278 -18.86 -0.17 12.78
CA ASN A 278 -19.52 -0.46 14.05
C ASN A 278 -18.49 -0.88 15.11
N SER A 279 -18.85 -0.75 16.39
CA SER A 279 -17.93 -0.49 17.49
C SER A 279 -17.04 -1.67 17.92
N ASN A 280 -15.93 -1.37 18.60
CA ASN A 280 -15.12 -2.33 19.37
C ASN A 280 -14.53 -3.52 18.58
N ALA A 281 -14.27 -3.34 17.27
CA ALA A 281 -13.62 -4.35 16.44
C ALA A 281 -12.17 -4.65 16.90
N THR A 282 -11.72 -5.89 16.75
CA THR A 282 -10.32 -6.31 17.02
C THR A 282 -9.66 -6.76 15.74
N ILE A 283 -8.60 -6.08 15.31
CA ILE A 283 -7.97 -6.24 14.00
C ILE A 283 -6.46 -6.43 14.19
N LEU A 284 -5.97 -7.68 14.29
CA LEU A 284 -4.58 -7.96 14.72
C LEU A 284 -3.88 -9.03 13.85
N ARG A 285 -2.57 -8.84 13.60
CA ARG A 285 -1.71 -9.80 12.86
C ARG A 285 -2.11 -10.00 11.39
N ASN A 286 -2.87 -9.08 10.80
CA ASN A 286 -3.24 -9.13 9.38
C ASN A 286 -2.14 -8.51 8.50
N THR A 287 -2.11 -8.90 7.22
CA THR A 287 -1.32 -8.25 6.15
C THR A 287 -2.26 -7.46 5.25
N ILE A 288 -2.05 -6.16 5.12
CA ILE A 288 -2.98 -5.25 4.43
C ILE A 288 -2.25 -4.53 3.28
N LEU A 289 -2.70 -4.81 2.05
CA LEU A 289 -2.14 -4.31 0.79
C LEU A 289 -3.19 -3.43 0.07
N GLY A 290 -2.82 -2.19 -0.29
CA GLY A 290 -3.74 -1.28 -0.98
C GLY A 290 -3.16 0.09 -1.29
N ALA A 291 -3.95 0.94 -1.97
CA ALA A 291 -3.66 2.38 -2.11
C ALA A 291 -4.11 3.19 -0.88
N ALA A 292 -5.08 2.67 -0.13
CA ALA A 292 -5.44 3.05 1.24
C ALA A 292 -5.67 1.76 2.04
N TRP A 293 -5.37 1.77 3.34
CA TRP A 293 -5.42 0.54 4.15
C TRP A 293 -6.72 0.39 4.93
N ILE A 294 -7.11 1.38 5.73
CA ILE A 294 -8.23 1.28 6.67
C ILE A 294 -9.13 2.53 6.60
N GLY A 295 -10.43 2.31 6.38
CA GLY A 295 -11.48 3.29 6.64
C GLY A 295 -12.16 2.97 7.97
N ASN A 296 -12.01 3.83 8.99
CA ASN A 296 -12.59 3.60 10.31
C ASN A 296 -13.65 4.65 10.68
N TRP A 297 -14.91 4.23 10.66
CA TRP A 297 -16.05 5.00 11.16
C TRP A 297 -16.59 4.44 12.49
N ALA A 298 -15.88 3.47 13.07
CA ALA A 298 -16.19 2.86 14.36
C ALA A 298 -15.44 3.49 15.53
N THR A 299 -16.08 3.49 16.70
CA THR A 299 -15.44 3.81 17.98
C THR A 299 -14.79 2.57 18.60
N GLY A 300 -13.58 2.74 19.14
CA GLY A 300 -12.90 1.74 19.97
C GLY A 300 -12.35 0.51 19.24
N ALA A 301 -12.13 0.60 17.93
CA ALA A 301 -11.49 -0.46 17.16
C ALA A 301 -9.98 -0.59 17.50
N VAL A 302 -9.53 -1.80 17.83
CA VAL A 302 -8.17 -2.12 18.26
C VAL A 302 -7.36 -2.66 17.09
N PHE A 303 -6.28 -1.96 16.71
CA PHE A 303 -5.39 -2.33 15.59
C PHE A 303 -3.99 -2.79 16.03
N ASN A 304 -3.70 -2.72 17.34
CA ASN A 304 -2.49 -3.18 18.01
C ASN A 304 -2.82 -3.44 19.48
N ASP A 305 -2.29 -4.51 20.09
CA ASP A 305 -2.51 -4.89 21.51
C ASP A 305 -1.25 -4.74 22.39
N SER A 306 -0.25 -4.01 21.90
CA SER A 306 1.15 -3.89 22.38
C SER A 306 2.05 -5.12 22.20
N SER A 307 1.50 -6.32 21.97
CA SER A 307 2.25 -7.53 21.58
C SER A 307 2.26 -7.78 20.07
N SER A 308 1.17 -7.38 19.42
CA SER A 308 0.77 -7.77 18.07
C SER A 308 0.10 -6.60 17.36
N GLY A 309 0.28 -6.48 16.05
CA GLY A 309 -0.37 -5.48 15.21
C GLY A 309 -0.45 -5.95 13.75
N ASN A 310 -0.96 -5.12 12.84
CA ASN A 310 -1.03 -5.45 11.41
C ASN A 310 0.22 -4.98 10.65
N ALA A 311 0.54 -5.68 9.56
CA ALA A 311 1.57 -5.28 8.59
C ALA A 311 0.89 -4.61 7.38
N TYR A 312 1.49 -3.52 6.89
CA TYR A 312 0.89 -2.64 5.87
C TYR A 312 1.81 -2.51 4.66
N TYR A 313 1.24 -2.55 3.45
CA TYR A 313 1.96 -2.55 2.17
C TYR A 313 1.26 -1.68 1.12
N PHE A 314 2.04 -0.97 0.31
CA PHE A 314 1.54 -0.25 -0.86
C PHE A 314 1.45 -1.19 -2.08
N LEU A 315 0.61 -0.84 -3.07
CA LEU A 315 0.36 -1.65 -4.29
C LEU A 315 1.62 -2.11 -5.05
N ASN A 316 2.74 -1.39 -4.93
CA ASN A 316 4.03 -1.76 -5.53
C ASN A 316 4.83 -2.81 -4.72
N GLY A 317 4.21 -3.43 -3.71
CA GLY A 317 4.85 -4.38 -2.78
C GLY A 317 5.74 -3.73 -1.71
N THR A 318 5.87 -2.41 -1.68
CA THR A 318 6.67 -1.72 -0.66
C THR A 318 5.92 -1.75 0.67
N GLY A 319 6.49 -2.45 1.65
CA GLY A 319 5.99 -2.41 3.02
C GLY A 319 6.16 -1.02 3.65
N ALA A 320 5.26 -0.65 4.55
CA ALA A 320 5.46 0.47 5.46
C ALA A 320 6.55 0.05 6.47
N TRP A 321 7.81 0.38 6.20
CA TRP A 321 8.99 -0.13 6.94
C TRP A 321 9.13 0.33 8.41
N LYS A 322 8.07 0.87 9.02
CA LYS A 322 7.94 1.02 10.47
C LYS A 322 6.86 0.09 10.96
N VAL A 323 7.24 -0.89 11.79
CA VAL A 323 6.27 -1.57 12.66
C VAL A 323 5.72 -0.52 13.62
N TYR A 324 4.47 -0.10 13.39
CA TYR A 324 3.82 0.93 14.19
C TYR A 324 3.45 0.38 15.56
N ASN A 325 4.37 0.55 16.53
CA ASN A 325 4.06 0.33 17.95
C ASN A 325 3.06 1.41 18.40
N ILE A 326 1.80 0.99 18.39
CA ILE A 326 0.61 1.78 18.68
C ILE A 326 0.23 1.44 20.13
N SER A 327 0.66 2.28 21.08
CA SER A 327 0.42 2.06 22.50
C SER A 327 -0.57 3.06 23.10
N SER A 328 -1.31 2.57 24.09
CA SER A 328 -2.26 3.33 24.91
C SER A 328 -1.65 3.58 26.29
N THR A 329 -1.70 4.83 26.75
CA THR A 329 -1.21 5.27 28.08
C THR A 329 -2.33 5.68 29.04
N ASP A 330 -3.58 5.71 28.57
CA ASP A 330 -4.78 6.02 29.36
C ASP A 330 -5.71 4.80 29.52
N GLY A 331 -5.33 3.64 28.97
CA GLY A 331 -6.13 2.41 29.01
C GLY A 331 -7.32 2.42 28.05
N THR A 332 -7.45 3.44 27.19
CA THR A 332 -8.45 3.44 26.12
C THR A 332 -8.01 2.54 24.96
N THR A 333 -8.96 2.18 24.11
CA THR A 333 -8.76 1.40 22.88
C THR A 333 -8.04 2.16 21.74
N TRP A 334 -7.42 3.31 22.03
CA TRP A 334 -6.83 4.20 21.03
C TRP A 334 -5.31 4.39 21.21
N ALA A 335 -4.65 4.74 20.11
CA ALA A 335 -3.23 5.10 20.08
C ALA A 335 -3.00 6.50 20.63
N ASN A 336 -2.16 6.67 21.66
CA ASN A 336 -1.74 7.99 22.14
C ASN A 336 -0.24 8.09 22.50
N ALA A 337 0.47 6.96 22.61
CA ALA A 337 1.90 6.90 22.93
C ALA A 337 2.74 6.17 21.87
N GLY A 338 4.07 6.24 22.04
CA GLY A 338 5.07 5.61 21.18
C GLY A 338 5.86 6.61 20.30
N PRO A 339 7.15 6.34 19.99
CA PRO A 339 7.97 7.16 19.10
C PRO A 339 7.77 6.82 17.62
N SER A 340 7.37 5.59 17.30
CA SER A 340 7.10 5.12 15.93
C SER A 340 5.72 5.55 15.44
N ARG A 341 5.38 6.83 15.58
CA ARG A 341 4.12 7.38 15.10
C ARG A 341 4.11 7.45 13.56
N PRO A 342 2.98 7.13 12.90
CA PRO A 342 2.61 7.73 11.60
C PRO A 342 2.30 9.24 11.74
N PHE A 343 2.03 9.69 12.97
CA PHE A 343 1.45 10.99 13.31
C PHE A 343 2.47 11.94 13.98
N ASN A 344 3.23 12.70 13.19
CA ASN A 344 4.08 13.77 13.74
C ASN A 344 3.22 14.99 14.13
N ALA A 345 3.56 15.66 15.24
CA ALA A 345 2.82 16.82 15.75
C ALA A 345 2.97 18.08 14.87
N THR A 346 3.89 18.08 13.90
CA THR A 346 4.07 19.19 12.94
C THR A 346 3.22 19.07 11.67
N THR A 347 2.61 17.91 11.39
CA THR A 347 1.94 17.65 10.09
C THR A 347 0.43 17.37 10.19
N LEU A 348 -0.17 17.42 11.39
CA LEU A 348 -1.61 17.21 11.58
C LEU A 348 -2.23 18.28 12.48
N GLY A 349 -3.02 19.17 11.87
CA GLY A 349 -3.90 20.07 12.61
C GLY A 349 -5.11 19.33 13.17
N SER A 350 -5.39 19.53 14.46
CA SER A 350 -6.69 19.35 15.16
C SER A 350 -7.50 18.03 14.99
N TYR A 351 -7.00 16.97 14.35
CA TYR A 351 -7.82 15.79 14.05
C TYR A 351 -7.16 14.43 14.35
N TRP A 352 -7.40 13.92 15.56
CA TRP A 352 -7.89 12.54 15.71
C TRP A 352 -8.75 12.37 16.97
N GLN A 353 -10.01 12.77 16.87
CA GLN A 353 -11.12 12.37 17.74
C GLN A 353 -12.33 12.13 16.84
N GLY A 354 -12.93 10.93 16.88
CA GLY A 354 -14.09 10.55 16.05
C GLY A 354 -13.73 9.90 14.71
N ASN A 355 -14.69 9.92 13.78
CA ASN A 355 -14.65 9.17 12.52
C ASN A 355 -13.57 9.67 11.55
N GLY A 356 -12.88 8.75 10.84
CA GLY A 356 -11.93 9.13 9.79
C GLY A 356 -11.41 7.95 8.96
N GLY A 357 -11.12 8.20 7.68
CA GLY A 357 -10.32 7.28 6.86
C GLY A 357 -8.83 7.60 6.97
N ASP A 358 -7.98 6.58 7.01
CA ASP A 358 -6.53 6.78 6.86
C ASP A 358 -6.21 7.09 5.39
N PHE A 359 -6.24 8.39 5.08
CA PHE A 359 -5.93 8.92 3.76
C PHE A 359 -4.49 9.45 3.69
N ARG A 360 -3.54 8.54 3.92
CA ARG A 360 -2.16 8.62 3.38
C ARG A 360 -1.26 9.59 4.19
N PRO A 361 0.02 9.73 3.82
CA PRO A 361 0.30 10.71 2.78
C PRO A 361 1.26 10.25 1.68
N TYR A 362 1.19 10.97 0.57
CA TYR A 362 2.32 11.20 -0.34
C TYR A 362 3.59 11.53 0.46
N THR A 363 4.77 11.08 0.01
CA THR A 363 6.02 11.39 0.71
C THR A 363 6.35 12.88 0.57
N GLU A 364 5.89 13.67 1.53
CA GLU A 364 6.56 14.89 1.94
C GLU A 364 8.01 14.50 2.25
N ASN A 365 8.94 14.95 1.39
CA ASN A 365 10.35 14.89 1.72
C ASN A 365 10.54 15.69 3.02
N VAL A 366 11.45 15.27 3.89
CA VAL A 366 11.85 16.01 5.11
C VAL A 366 13.36 16.18 5.22
N LEU A 367 14.11 15.82 4.17
CA LEU A 367 15.52 16.17 4.03
C LEU A 367 15.58 17.50 3.26
N PRO A 368 15.85 18.65 3.90
CA PRO A 368 16.04 19.88 3.17
C PRO A 368 17.35 19.85 2.36
N PRO A 369 17.54 20.72 1.36
CA PRO A 369 18.80 20.77 0.61
C PRO A 369 20.01 20.95 1.53
N ASN A 370 21.14 20.33 1.20
CA ASN A 370 22.42 20.67 1.81
C ASN A 370 22.97 21.94 1.14
N VAL A 371 23.45 22.90 1.92
CA VAL A 371 23.84 24.24 1.46
C VAL A 371 25.22 24.60 2.04
N VAL A 372 26.17 24.94 1.17
CA VAL A 372 27.54 25.32 1.56
C VAL A 372 27.96 26.60 0.82
N ILE A 373 28.40 27.62 1.57
CA ILE A 373 29.13 28.76 1.00
C ILE A 373 30.62 28.38 0.96
N SER A 374 31.22 28.42 -0.24
CA SER A 374 32.64 28.11 -0.46
C SER A 374 33.50 29.37 -0.66
N TYR A 375 32.88 30.49 -1.03
CA TYR A 375 33.52 31.81 -1.03
C TYR A 375 32.47 32.92 -0.77
N PRO A 376 32.80 33.99 -0.02
CA PRO A 376 34.03 34.18 0.75
C PRO A 376 34.13 33.20 1.94
N ALA A 377 35.34 33.01 2.45
CA ALA A 377 35.54 32.18 3.65
C ALA A 377 35.07 32.93 4.91
N SER A 378 34.57 32.20 5.92
CA SER A 378 34.29 32.80 7.23
C SER A 378 35.60 33.33 7.84
N GLY A 379 35.57 34.56 8.35
CA GLY A 379 36.74 35.33 8.79
C GLY A 379 37.42 36.18 7.69
N ALA A 380 36.94 36.16 6.43
CA ALA A 380 37.54 36.95 5.36
C ALA A 380 37.38 38.46 5.58
N ASN A 381 38.44 39.21 5.24
CA ASN A 381 38.40 40.68 5.19
C ASN A 381 38.09 41.12 3.75
N LEU A 382 37.02 41.89 3.57
CA LEU A 382 36.58 42.43 2.28
C LEU A 382 36.91 43.92 2.22
N THR A 383 37.66 44.34 1.20
CA THR A 383 38.08 45.74 0.99
C THR A 383 37.08 46.54 0.13
N SER A 384 35.89 45.97 -0.12
CA SER A 384 34.84 46.52 -0.97
C SER A 384 33.47 46.13 -0.40
N ARG A 385 32.46 46.96 -0.64
CA ARG A 385 31.05 46.66 -0.30
C ARG A 385 30.39 45.68 -1.30
N THR A 386 31.15 45.20 -2.28
CA THR A 386 30.71 44.25 -3.30
C THR A 386 31.70 43.09 -3.37
N THR A 387 31.21 41.85 -3.33
CA THR A 387 32.01 40.62 -3.38
C THR A 387 31.33 39.55 -4.23
N CYS A 388 32.10 38.74 -4.96
CA CYS A 388 31.59 37.47 -5.49
C CYS A 388 31.20 36.54 -4.33
N PHE A 389 30.27 35.61 -4.58
CA PHE A 389 29.95 34.50 -3.69
C PHE A 389 29.85 33.19 -4.49
N ASN A 390 30.44 32.11 -3.96
CA ASN A 390 30.39 30.78 -4.56
C ASN A 390 29.68 29.80 -3.62
N ILE A 391 28.74 29.02 -4.16
CA ILE A 391 27.84 28.16 -3.37
C ILE A 391 27.71 26.79 -3.98
N THR A 392 27.44 25.80 -3.13
CA THR A 392 27.03 24.46 -3.54
C THR A 392 25.73 24.13 -2.84
N VAL A 393 24.69 23.86 -3.61
CA VAL A 393 23.41 23.32 -3.13
C VAL A 393 23.25 21.91 -3.67
N SER A 394 22.98 20.94 -2.81
CA SER A 394 22.83 19.54 -3.19
C SER A 394 21.65 18.89 -2.49
N GLN A 395 20.83 18.16 -3.25
CA GLN A 395 19.67 17.41 -2.78
C GLN A 395 19.66 16.04 -3.45
N SER A 396 19.21 15.00 -2.75
CA SER A 396 19.23 13.61 -3.21
C SER A 396 17.85 13.05 -3.58
N LEU A 397 16.76 13.69 -3.14
CA LEU A 397 15.39 13.17 -3.32
C LEU A 397 14.45 14.03 -4.18
N LEU A 398 14.58 15.36 -4.14
CA LEU A 398 13.72 16.30 -4.88
C LEU A 398 14.54 17.36 -5.65
N PRO A 399 13.93 18.04 -6.65
CA PRO A 399 14.51 19.26 -7.20
C PRO A 399 14.62 20.37 -6.14
N VAL A 400 15.65 21.21 -6.27
CA VAL A 400 15.72 22.49 -5.54
C VAL A 400 14.78 23.47 -6.25
N ASP A 401 14.00 24.23 -5.48
CA ASP A 401 12.98 25.16 -5.97
C ASP A 401 13.52 26.59 -6.02
N ALA A 402 13.97 27.11 -4.87
CA ALA A 402 14.58 28.44 -4.79
C ALA A 402 15.74 28.52 -3.78
N CYS A 403 16.55 29.56 -3.95
CA CYS A 403 17.63 29.94 -3.03
C CYS A 403 17.62 31.45 -2.81
N TYR A 404 17.94 31.87 -1.59
CA TYR A 404 17.98 33.29 -1.22
C TYR A 404 19.00 33.55 -0.11
N VAL A 405 19.48 34.78 -0.01
CA VAL A 405 20.52 35.21 0.95
C VAL A 405 20.02 36.39 1.78
N THR A 406 20.37 36.41 3.07
CA THR A 406 20.16 37.57 3.95
C THR A 406 21.49 38.09 4.47
N VAL A 407 21.61 39.41 4.53
CA VAL A 407 22.78 40.12 5.06
C VAL A 407 22.39 40.75 6.40
N ASN A 408 23.10 40.39 7.48
CA ASN A 408 22.80 40.79 8.86
C ASN A 408 21.34 40.53 9.30
N GLY A 409 20.67 39.52 8.71
CA GLY A 409 19.26 39.23 8.97
C GLY A 409 18.27 40.22 8.34
N GLY A 410 18.72 41.02 7.37
CA GLY A 410 17.86 41.89 6.55
C GLY A 410 16.98 41.12 5.56
N ALA A 411 16.37 41.86 4.62
CA ALA A 411 15.50 41.30 3.59
C ALA A 411 16.22 40.23 2.73
N PRO A 412 15.50 39.20 2.23
CA PRO A 412 16.08 38.15 1.41
C PRO A 412 16.25 38.59 -0.06
N ASP A 413 17.48 38.54 -0.55
CA ASP A 413 17.79 38.66 -1.98
C ASP A 413 17.72 37.27 -2.65
N ILE A 414 16.98 37.15 -3.75
CA ILE A 414 16.80 35.89 -4.49
C ILE A 414 18.06 35.58 -5.31
N ILE A 415 18.46 34.29 -5.34
CA ILE A 415 19.59 33.79 -6.14
C ILE A 415 19.04 32.95 -7.31
N PRO A 416 18.99 33.48 -8.54
CA PRO A 416 18.47 32.77 -9.70
C PRO A 416 19.20 31.45 -9.95
N GLY A 417 18.44 30.35 -10.05
CA GLY A 417 18.98 29.03 -10.36
C GLY A 417 19.94 28.45 -9.31
N CYS A 418 19.97 28.99 -8.08
CA CYS A 418 20.84 28.52 -6.99
C CYS A 418 22.35 28.50 -7.34
N GLY A 419 22.80 29.39 -8.22
CA GLY A 419 24.20 29.48 -8.68
C GLY A 419 25.06 30.50 -7.93
N ASN A 420 26.34 30.54 -8.30
CA ASN A 420 27.30 31.58 -7.86
C ASN A 420 26.86 32.98 -8.35
N GLY A 421 27.25 34.02 -7.63
CA GLY A 421 26.85 35.39 -7.97
C GLY A 421 27.71 36.47 -7.31
N THR A 422 27.11 37.65 -7.11
CA THR A 422 27.75 38.81 -6.46
C THR A 422 26.82 39.43 -5.44
N LEU A 423 27.29 39.60 -4.19
CA LEU A 423 26.64 40.42 -3.18
C LEU A 423 27.12 41.86 -3.33
N SER A 424 26.24 42.83 -3.12
CA SER A 424 26.56 44.27 -3.21
C SER A 424 25.98 45.03 -2.02
N ASN A 425 26.42 46.29 -1.85
CA ASN A 425 25.97 47.18 -0.78
C ASN A 425 26.17 46.65 0.65
N LEU A 426 27.12 45.74 0.87
CA LEU A 426 27.44 45.23 2.20
C LEU A 426 27.84 46.39 3.14
N PRO A 427 27.33 46.42 4.39
CA PRO A 427 27.67 47.47 5.35
C PRO A 427 29.12 47.34 5.86
N ASP A 428 29.72 48.44 6.30
CA ASP A 428 31.08 48.42 6.87
C ASP A 428 31.11 47.70 8.24
N GLY A 429 32.23 47.05 8.56
CA GLY A 429 32.44 46.30 9.80
C GLY A 429 32.11 44.81 9.68
N GLN A 430 31.75 44.18 10.79
CA GLN A 430 31.42 42.74 10.79
C GLN A 430 30.04 42.49 10.15
N VAL A 431 29.98 41.55 9.21
CA VAL A 431 28.78 41.20 8.45
C VAL A 431 28.55 39.70 8.51
N ASN A 432 27.38 39.29 8.96
CA ASN A 432 26.88 37.92 8.88
C ASN A 432 26.11 37.74 7.56
N ILE A 433 26.45 36.72 6.78
CA ILE A 433 25.80 36.38 5.51
C ILE A 433 25.20 34.98 5.68
N THR A 434 23.87 34.87 5.60
CA THR A 434 23.17 33.57 5.70
C THR A 434 22.51 33.25 4.36
N LEU A 435 22.85 32.08 3.83
CA LEU A 435 22.29 31.52 2.60
C LEU A 435 21.26 30.45 2.94
N TYR A 436 20.13 30.47 2.25
CA TYR A 436 19.04 29.51 2.36
C TYR A 436 18.79 28.83 1.01
N ALA A 437 18.30 27.59 1.06
CA ALA A 437 17.73 26.90 -0.10
C ALA A 437 16.53 26.06 0.34
N ASN A 438 15.48 26.03 -0.49
CA ASN A 438 14.31 25.17 -0.31
C ASN A 438 14.11 24.22 -1.50
N ASP A 439 13.52 23.05 -1.23
CA ASP A 439 13.08 22.12 -2.27
C ASP A 439 11.61 22.37 -2.68
N THR A 440 11.14 21.63 -3.69
CA THR A 440 9.76 21.71 -4.20
C THR A 440 8.69 21.18 -3.23
N ALA A 441 9.07 20.76 -2.02
CA ALA A 441 8.16 20.45 -0.91
C ALA A 441 8.27 21.46 0.24
N GLY A 442 9.06 22.53 0.09
CA GLY A 442 9.22 23.61 1.08
C GLY A 442 10.31 23.36 2.14
N ASN A 443 11.03 22.22 2.07
CA ASN A 443 12.05 21.89 3.06
C ASN A 443 13.23 22.84 2.93
N THR A 444 13.48 23.63 3.97
CA THR A 444 14.47 24.71 3.95
C THR A 444 15.65 24.38 4.86
N ASN A 445 16.87 24.63 4.38
CA ASN A 445 18.10 24.60 5.19
C ASN A 445 18.87 25.92 5.00
N SER A 446 19.84 26.18 5.86
CA SER A 446 20.70 27.35 5.73
C SER A 446 22.13 27.14 6.22
N THR A 447 23.02 28.04 5.81
CA THR A 447 24.41 28.12 6.28
C THR A 447 24.84 29.57 6.40
N SER A 448 25.68 29.88 7.38
CA SER A 448 26.10 31.25 7.70
C SER A 448 27.62 31.40 7.74
N ILE A 449 28.13 32.51 7.22
CA ILE A 449 29.53 32.93 7.34
C ILE A 449 29.60 34.35 7.89
N VAL A 450 30.68 34.67 8.61
CA VAL A 450 30.94 36.02 9.11
C VAL A 450 32.15 36.59 8.36
N VAL A 451 32.02 37.78 7.79
CA VAL A 451 33.10 38.51 7.11
C VAL A 451 33.30 39.89 7.74
N ASN A 452 34.42 40.54 7.46
CA ASN A 452 34.72 41.89 7.92
C ASN A 452 34.91 42.83 6.73
N VAL A 453 33.95 43.74 6.49
CA VAL A 453 33.97 44.71 5.40
C VAL A 453 34.73 45.96 5.86
N ALA A 454 36.04 45.94 5.62
CA ALA A 454 36.96 47.02 5.98
C ALA A 454 37.15 47.96 4.77
N VAL A 455 36.16 48.79 4.48
CA VAL A 455 36.34 49.94 3.58
C VAL A 455 37.29 50.93 4.26
N PRO A 456 38.39 51.38 3.62
CA PRO A 456 39.33 52.32 4.25
C PRO A 456 38.68 53.66 4.62
N GLN A 457 38.42 53.84 5.93
CA GLN A 457 37.98 55.10 6.51
C GLN A 457 39.12 56.13 6.48
N GLN A 458 38.79 57.40 6.21
CA GLN A 458 39.80 58.44 6.00
C GLN A 458 40.40 58.94 7.31
N GLN A 459 41.74 58.92 7.40
CA GLN A 459 42.52 59.80 8.28
C GLN A 459 43.49 60.60 7.42
N GLY A 460 43.46 61.93 7.57
CA GLY A 460 44.29 62.86 6.79
C GLY A 460 45.44 63.47 7.60
N GLY A 461 46.38 64.11 6.90
CA GLY A 461 47.40 64.97 7.53
C GLY A 461 48.82 64.38 7.54
N GLY A 462 49.45 64.28 6.36
CA GLY A 462 50.89 64.00 6.23
C GLY A 462 51.41 64.49 4.88
N SER A 463 52.52 65.23 4.87
CA SER A 463 52.98 65.98 3.69
C SER A 463 53.78 65.12 2.69
N GLY A 464 53.09 64.22 2.00
CA GLY A 464 53.56 63.55 0.78
C GLY A 464 52.74 63.94 -0.45
N LEU A 465 53.11 63.42 -1.63
CA LEU A 465 52.19 63.40 -2.77
C LEU A 465 50.92 62.63 -2.37
N PRO A 466 49.72 63.03 -2.81
CA PRO A 466 48.48 62.34 -2.43
C PRO A 466 48.54 60.87 -2.85
N SER A 467 48.31 59.96 -1.91
CA SER A 467 48.16 58.53 -2.20
C SER A 467 46.78 58.28 -2.80
N PRO A 468 46.67 57.76 -4.03
CA PRO A 468 45.38 57.50 -4.64
C PRO A 468 44.68 56.36 -3.88
N THR A 469 43.38 56.52 -3.62
CA THR A 469 42.55 55.44 -3.08
C THR A 469 42.22 54.49 -4.23
N LEU A 470 42.82 53.30 -4.19
CA LEU A 470 42.55 52.22 -5.13
C LEU A 470 41.49 51.29 -4.54
N SER A 471 40.52 50.88 -5.36
CA SER A 471 39.58 49.79 -5.07
C SER A 471 39.36 48.95 -6.33
N TYR A 472 38.74 47.78 -6.20
CA TYR A 472 38.48 46.91 -7.36
C TYR A 472 37.10 46.23 -7.30
N SER A 473 36.59 45.91 -8.49
CA SER A 473 35.43 45.05 -8.77
C SER A 473 35.89 43.95 -9.73
N PHE A 474 35.42 42.71 -9.52
CA PHE A 474 35.78 41.58 -10.38
C PHE A 474 34.54 40.81 -10.80
N ASN A 475 34.42 40.53 -12.09
CA ASN A 475 33.37 39.68 -12.66
C ASN A 475 33.97 38.33 -13.02
N CYS A 476 33.71 37.31 -12.21
CA CYS A 476 34.23 35.96 -12.39
C CYS A 476 33.79 35.29 -13.71
N SER A 477 32.69 35.73 -14.30
CA SER A 477 32.07 35.11 -15.48
C SER A 477 32.56 35.70 -16.81
N SER A 478 33.01 36.96 -16.81
CA SER A 478 33.66 37.59 -17.96
C SER A 478 35.19 37.68 -17.82
N GLY A 479 35.72 37.43 -16.62
CA GLY A 479 37.13 37.61 -16.29
C GLY A 479 37.57 39.08 -16.19
N VAL A 480 36.65 40.04 -16.24
CA VAL A 480 36.99 41.47 -16.17
C VAL A 480 37.23 41.89 -14.71
N LEU A 481 38.43 42.39 -14.44
CA LEU A 481 38.78 43.13 -13.23
C LEU A 481 38.81 44.62 -13.55
N GLU A 482 37.98 45.40 -12.86
CA GLU A 482 38.02 46.85 -12.90
C GLU A 482 38.74 47.36 -11.64
N VAL A 483 39.68 48.29 -11.82
CA VAL A 483 40.37 48.98 -10.74
C VAL A 483 40.02 50.45 -10.81
N ASN A 484 39.39 50.97 -9.75
CA ASN A 484 39.02 52.37 -9.64
C ASN A 484 40.07 53.12 -8.81
N ALA A 485 40.62 54.21 -9.34
CA ALA A 485 41.52 55.11 -8.64
C ALA A 485 40.87 56.48 -8.42
N THR A 486 40.74 56.87 -7.14
CA THR A 486 40.18 58.18 -6.75
C THR A 486 41.12 58.97 -5.85
N ASN A 487 41.05 60.29 -5.95
CA ASN A 487 41.65 61.22 -5.00
C ASN A 487 40.52 61.97 -4.29
N TYR A 488 40.36 61.77 -2.98
CA TYR A 488 39.22 62.31 -2.20
C TYR A 488 37.85 62.10 -2.87
N ARG A 489 37.60 60.91 -3.44
CA ARG A 489 36.41 60.50 -4.22
C ARG A 489 36.30 61.07 -5.65
N ALA A 490 37.14 62.02 -6.07
CA ALA A 490 37.21 62.43 -7.47
C ALA A 490 37.97 61.38 -8.30
N PRO A 491 37.50 60.98 -9.50
CA PRO A 491 38.20 60.02 -10.34
C PRO A 491 39.53 60.57 -10.86
N ILE A 492 40.58 59.74 -10.83
CA ILE A 492 41.90 60.11 -11.36
C ILE A 492 42.02 59.55 -12.78
N SER A 493 42.05 60.41 -13.79
CA SER A 493 42.30 59.99 -15.18
C SER A 493 43.79 59.92 -15.49
N GLY A 494 44.22 58.96 -16.31
CA GLY A 494 45.59 58.82 -16.81
C GLY A 494 46.61 58.22 -15.82
N LEU A 495 46.17 57.70 -14.67
CA LEU A 495 47.04 57.02 -13.72
C LEU A 495 47.36 55.61 -14.21
N GLU A 496 48.64 55.27 -14.38
CA GLU A 496 49.04 53.90 -14.72
C GLU A 496 48.89 52.99 -13.49
N VAL A 497 48.01 52.00 -13.60
CA VAL A 497 47.79 50.92 -12.64
C VAL A 497 48.51 49.67 -13.15
N ARG A 498 49.12 48.92 -12.24
CA ARG A 498 49.80 47.64 -12.47
C ARG A 498 49.10 46.53 -11.70
N LEU A 499 48.90 45.40 -12.34
CA LEU A 499 48.36 44.18 -11.76
C LEU A 499 49.44 43.09 -11.77
N TYR A 500 49.82 42.63 -10.59
CA TYR A 500 50.76 41.53 -10.37
C TYR A 500 50.00 40.25 -10.11
N GLU A 501 50.40 39.16 -10.74
CA GLU A 501 50.11 37.82 -10.26
C GLU A 501 51.24 37.43 -9.28
N THR A 502 50.90 37.15 -8.02
CA THR A 502 51.89 37.00 -6.95
C THR A 502 52.74 35.72 -7.05
N SER A 503 52.38 34.81 -7.95
CA SER A 503 53.08 33.59 -8.33
C SER A 503 54.08 33.77 -9.48
N GLN A 504 54.08 34.89 -10.21
CA GLN A 504 54.86 35.08 -11.44
C GLN A 504 55.71 36.36 -11.44
N LEU A 505 56.79 36.35 -12.22
CA LEU A 505 57.68 37.49 -12.41
C LEU A 505 57.19 38.38 -13.56
N GLY A 506 56.10 39.11 -13.33
CA GLY A 506 55.53 40.05 -14.31
C GLY A 506 54.41 40.92 -13.75
N TYR A 507 53.97 41.88 -14.54
CA TYR A 507 52.74 42.64 -14.29
C TYR A 507 52.06 43.08 -15.59
N ALA A 508 50.74 43.05 -15.61
CA ALA A 508 49.95 43.76 -16.61
C ALA A 508 49.86 45.25 -16.22
N ARG A 509 49.66 46.15 -17.18
CA ARG A 509 49.45 47.58 -16.92
C ARG A 509 48.28 48.14 -17.72
N ALA A 510 47.52 49.04 -17.12
CA ALA A 510 46.44 49.79 -17.75
C ALA A 510 46.36 51.19 -17.16
N ALA A 511 46.13 52.21 -17.98
CA ALA A 511 45.89 53.58 -17.52
C ALA A 511 44.40 53.78 -17.20
N THR A 512 44.10 54.56 -16.16
CA THR A 512 42.72 54.89 -15.82
C THR A 512 42.08 55.83 -16.84
N ASN A 513 40.81 55.58 -17.16
CA ASN A 513 40.00 56.42 -18.04
C ASN A 513 39.48 57.69 -17.32
N GLY A 514 38.68 58.50 -18.04
CA GLY A 514 38.08 59.72 -17.49
C GLY A 514 37.15 59.51 -16.28
N SER A 515 36.70 58.28 -16.03
CA SER A 515 35.91 57.87 -14.85
C SER A 515 36.76 57.26 -13.74
N GLY A 516 38.08 57.28 -13.84
CA GLY A 516 39.01 56.75 -12.83
C GLY A 516 39.26 55.24 -12.94
N ILE A 517 38.74 54.57 -13.97
CA ILE A 517 38.75 53.10 -14.08
C ILE A 517 39.84 52.62 -15.03
N ALA A 518 40.69 51.71 -14.56
CA ALA A 518 41.58 50.87 -15.36
C ALA A 518 41.02 49.45 -15.44
N LEU A 519 41.07 48.82 -16.62
CA LEU A 519 40.50 47.49 -16.86
C LEU A 519 41.60 46.45 -17.13
N PHE A 520 41.41 45.25 -16.58
CA PHE A 520 42.29 44.09 -16.78
C PHE A 520 41.46 42.84 -17.06
N SER A 521 42.02 41.89 -17.83
CA SER A 521 41.42 40.59 -18.09
C SER A 521 42.16 39.49 -17.34
N ILE A 522 41.45 38.77 -16.48
CA ILE A 522 41.92 37.62 -15.70
C ILE A 522 41.59 36.36 -16.48
N THR A 523 42.59 35.51 -16.71
CA THR A 523 42.46 34.30 -17.55
C THR A 523 42.51 33.00 -16.78
N HIS A 524 42.85 33.05 -15.49
CA HIS A 524 42.97 31.89 -14.60
C HIS A 524 42.95 32.31 -13.12
N ASN A 525 42.80 31.33 -12.23
CA ASN A 525 42.66 31.56 -10.79
C ASN A 525 44.03 31.74 -10.13
N ALA A 526 44.26 32.87 -9.46
CA ALA A 526 45.51 33.16 -8.78
C ALA A 526 45.34 34.22 -7.67
N ASN A 527 46.40 34.44 -6.89
CA ASN A 527 46.48 35.56 -5.94
C ASN A 527 47.11 36.77 -6.64
N TYR A 528 46.41 37.89 -6.67
CA TYR A 528 46.84 39.11 -7.34
C TYR A 528 47.19 40.23 -6.35
N ALA A 529 47.92 41.24 -6.81
CA ALA A 529 48.15 42.49 -6.11
C ALA A 529 48.08 43.66 -7.10
N ILE A 530 47.69 44.84 -6.63
CA ILE A 530 47.58 46.06 -7.46
C ILE A 530 48.54 47.12 -6.88
N GLU A 531 49.25 47.84 -7.74
CA GLU A 531 49.83 49.15 -7.41
C GLU A 531 49.49 50.19 -8.48
N ASN A 532 49.59 51.48 -8.16
CA ASN A 532 49.80 52.49 -9.20
C ASN A 532 51.29 52.80 -9.35
N SER A 533 51.71 53.11 -10.58
CA SER A 533 53.04 53.64 -10.85
C SER A 533 53.24 54.96 -10.09
N PRO A 534 54.45 55.20 -9.53
CA PRO A 534 54.79 56.51 -8.98
C PRO A 534 54.73 57.56 -10.08
N SER A 535 54.15 58.72 -9.77
CA SER A 535 54.07 59.86 -10.69
C SER A 535 54.47 61.16 -9.98
N SER A 536 54.65 62.24 -10.73
CA SER A 536 54.90 63.57 -10.17
C SER A 536 53.70 64.16 -9.40
N SER A 537 52.52 63.53 -9.48
CA SER A 537 51.28 64.02 -8.86
C SER A 537 50.70 63.08 -7.80
N TYR A 538 51.09 61.81 -7.78
CA TYR A 538 50.51 60.78 -6.91
C TYR A 538 51.59 59.83 -6.37
N ALA A 539 51.51 59.54 -5.07
CA ALA A 539 52.34 58.52 -4.41
C ALA A 539 51.91 57.09 -4.84
N VAL A 540 52.72 56.08 -4.49
CA VAL A 540 52.37 54.67 -4.71
C VAL A 540 51.37 54.21 -3.65
N SER A 541 50.21 53.78 -4.10
CA SER A 541 49.19 53.07 -3.34
C SER A 541 49.15 51.60 -3.78
N ARG A 542 48.79 50.70 -2.86
CA ARG A 542 48.84 49.24 -3.08
C ARG A 542 47.66 48.51 -2.45
N ILE A 543 47.07 47.59 -3.21
CA ILE A 543 46.16 46.55 -2.70
C ILE A 543 46.95 45.24 -2.66
N ASN A 544 47.32 44.80 -1.46
CA ASN A 544 48.17 43.63 -1.26
C ASN A 544 47.35 42.34 -1.30
N ARG A 545 47.80 41.35 -2.09
CA ARG A 545 47.44 39.92 -2.05
C ARG A 545 45.95 39.62 -1.83
N PHE A 546 45.17 39.62 -2.90
CA PHE A 546 43.77 39.17 -2.90
C PHE A 546 43.57 38.04 -3.93
N PRO A 547 42.79 37.00 -3.61
CA PRO A 547 42.49 35.93 -4.57
C PRO A 547 41.46 36.38 -5.61
N LEU A 548 41.69 36.06 -6.87
CA LEU A 548 40.66 36.10 -7.93
C LEU A 548 40.49 34.69 -8.49
N ALA A 549 39.23 34.29 -8.70
CA ALA A 549 38.87 33.01 -9.29
C ALA A 549 37.78 33.21 -10.34
N LEU A 550 38.04 32.76 -11.57
CA LEU A 550 37.03 32.65 -12.61
C LEU A 550 35.95 31.66 -12.19
N CYS A 551 34.71 31.96 -12.58
CA CYS A 551 33.60 31.04 -12.40
C CYS A 551 33.73 29.90 -13.42
N ALA A 552 33.79 28.66 -12.91
CA ALA A 552 34.06 27.50 -13.75
C ALA A 552 32.92 27.27 -14.76
N PRO A 553 33.22 26.93 -16.03
CA PRO A 553 32.20 26.49 -16.97
C PRO A 553 31.60 25.16 -16.47
N VAL A 554 30.27 25.08 -16.38
CA VAL A 554 29.54 23.98 -15.74
C VAL A 554 29.87 22.63 -16.40
N PRO A 555 30.55 21.70 -15.71
CA PRO A 555 30.81 20.36 -16.23
C PRO A 555 29.60 19.45 -16.01
N GLN A 556 29.25 18.64 -17.01
CA GLN A 556 28.31 17.53 -16.84
C GLN A 556 28.97 16.38 -16.05
N GLY A 557 28.15 15.57 -15.36
CA GLY A 557 28.63 14.64 -14.33
C GLY A 557 29.41 13.41 -14.82
N GLY A 558 30.11 12.76 -13.88
CA GLY A 558 30.88 11.53 -14.07
C GLY A 558 31.06 10.77 -12.74
N GLN A 559 31.40 9.48 -12.80
CA GLN A 559 31.33 8.53 -11.66
C GLN A 559 32.69 8.04 -11.14
N ASN A 560 32.64 7.38 -9.97
CA ASN A 560 33.63 6.42 -9.42
C ASN A 560 34.96 6.98 -8.86
N GLY A 561 35.63 6.30 -7.91
CA GLY A 561 35.36 4.95 -7.38
C GLY A 561 36.06 4.60 -6.06
N THR A 562 36.01 3.32 -5.70
CA THR A 562 36.35 2.74 -4.37
C THR A 562 37.72 2.04 -4.32
N THR A 563 38.24 1.80 -3.10
CA THR A 563 39.12 0.65 -2.78
C THR A 563 39.03 0.23 -1.29
N PRO A 564 39.34 -1.03 -0.90
CA PRO A 564 39.01 -1.60 0.41
C PRO A 564 40.21 -2.11 1.27
N GLY A 565 39.94 -2.73 2.43
CA GLY A 565 40.90 -3.48 3.26
C GLY A 565 40.28 -4.70 3.97
N THR A 566 41.08 -5.73 4.31
CA THR A 566 40.63 -7.10 4.71
C THR A 566 41.28 -7.66 5.99
N ASN A 567 40.85 -8.88 6.38
CA ASN A 567 41.56 -9.96 7.16
C ASN A 567 41.55 -9.93 8.72
N VAL A 568 41.59 -11.06 9.49
CA VAL A 568 41.53 -12.53 9.20
C VAL A 568 40.95 -13.40 10.37
N THR A 569 40.19 -14.47 10.06
CA THR A 569 40.01 -15.80 10.75
C THR A 569 39.57 -16.02 12.23
N ALA A 570 39.05 -17.23 12.50
CA ALA A 570 38.64 -17.88 13.79
C ALA A 570 39.25 -19.33 13.82
N PRO A 571 38.68 -20.45 14.38
CA PRO A 571 37.62 -20.77 15.38
C PRO A 571 38.28 -21.51 16.61
N PRO A 572 38.00 -22.75 17.13
CA PRO A 572 36.84 -23.70 17.23
C PRO A 572 36.60 -24.19 18.71
N GLN A 573 36.05 -25.35 19.18
CA GLN A 573 35.32 -26.56 18.68
C GLN A 573 34.61 -27.34 19.85
N ASN A 574 33.56 -28.15 19.57
CA ASN A 574 33.02 -29.39 20.24
C ASN A 574 32.76 -29.48 21.80
N GLY A 575 31.86 -30.33 22.33
CA GLY A 575 30.80 -31.19 21.74
C GLY A 575 30.29 -32.39 22.60
N THR A 576 29.04 -32.86 22.34
CA THR A 576 28.42 -34.22 22.59
C THR A 576 27.92 -34.74 23.97
N GLU A 577 26.88 -35.60 23.88
CA GLU A 577 26.05 -36.37 24.87
C GLU A 577 26.71 -37.71 25.39
N PRO A 578 26.07 -38.73 26.07
CA PRO A 578 24.63 -39.01 26.45
C PRO A 578 24.35 -39.68 27.84
N GLY A 579 23.07 -39.98 28.19
CA GLY A 579 22.75 -40.91 29.33
C GLY A 579 21.30 -41.07 29.87
N GLN A 580 20.51 -42.00 29.29
CA GLN A 580 19.23 -42.65 29.68
C GLN A 580 18.55 -42.55 31.10
N ASN A 581 17.20 -42.42 31.05
CA ASN A 581 16.13 -43.01 31.89
C ASN A 581 16.16 -43.05 33.44
N ALA A 582 15.20 -42.34 34.07
CA ALA A 582 14.48 -42.80 35.27
C ALA A 582 13.06 -42.19 35.35
N THR A 583 12.03 -42.99 35.66
CA THR A 583 10.64 -42.51 35.70
C THR A 583 10.33 -41.79 37.02
N GLN A 584 10.50 -40.46 37.05
CA GLN A 584 10.01 -39.60 38.14
C GLN A 584 8.80 -38.78 37.68
N ASN A 585 7.96 -38.36 38.64
CA ASN A 585 6.97 -37.29 38.41
C ASN A 585 7.73 -35.96 38.33
N VAL A 586 8.37 -35.70 37.19
CA VAL A 586 9.08 -34.45 36.93
C VAL A 586 8.05 -33.34 36.71
N THR A 587 8.03 -32.35 37.62
CA THR A 587 7.33 -31.09 37.40
C THR A 587 7.96 -30.40 36.20
N VAL A 588 7.30 -30.44 35.04
CA VAL A 588 7.78 -29.82 33.80
C VAL A 588 8.01 -28.32 34.06
N THR A 589 9.26 -27.91 34.02
CA THR A 589 9.65 -26.52 34.23
C THR A 589 9.44 -25.71 32.95
N ARG A 590 9.51 -24.39 33.08
CA ARG A 590 9.59 -23.50 31.91
C ARG A 590 10.74 -23.87 30.97
N GLN A 591 11.91 -24.25 31.51
CA GLN A 591 13.07 -24.58 30.68
C GLN A 591 12.84 -25.85 29.87
N ASP A 592 12.23 -26.89 30.45
CA ASP A 592 11.91 -28.14 29.75
C ASP A 592 10.98 -27.91 28.55
N ALA A 593 10.08 -26.92 28.63
CA ALA A 593 9.20 -26.51 27.55
C ALA A 593 9.90 -25.64 26.50
N GLU A 594 10.77 -24.68 26.90
CA GLU A 594 11.63 -23.94 25.95
C GLU A 594 12.57 -24.86 25.17
N ASP A 595 13.09 -25.90 25.82
CA ASP A 595 14.04 -26.85 25.24
C ASP A 595 13.33 -27.78 24.25
N ALA A 596 12.14 -28.29 24.60
CA ALA A 596 11.32 -29.08 23.68
C ALA A 596 10.84 -28.27 22.46
N ILE A 597 10.44 -27.00 22.64
CA ILE A 597 10.07 -26.12 21.53
C ILE A 597 11.25 -25.94 20.57
N ARG A 598 12.47 -25.66 21.08
CA ARG A 598 13.68 -25.55 20.26
C ARG A 598 14.04 -26.85 19.53
N ALA A 599 13.88 -28.01 20.18
CA ALA A 599 14.11 -29.31 19.56
C ALA A 599 13.10 -29.60 18.42
N ALA A 600 11.83 -29.23 18.60
CA ALA A 600 10.80 -29.37 17.57
C ALA A 600 11.04 -28.45 16.37
N GLU A 601 11.45 -27.19 16.58
CA GLU A 601 11.82 -26.27 15.50
C GLU A 601 13.01 -26.77 14.69
N ALA A 602 14.02 -27.37 15.34
CA ALA A 602 15.14 -28.02 14.66
C ALA A 602 14.67 -29.22 13.82
N ALA A 603 13.85 -30.12 14.38
CA ALA A 603 13.31 -31.28 13.66
C ALA A 603 12.46 -30.87 12.43
N ILE A 604 11.62 -29.84 12.56
CA ILE A 604 10.84 -29.27 11.44
C ILE A 604 11.79 -28.71 10.37
N THR A 605 12.83 -27.99 10.79
CA THR A 605 13.82 -27.39 9.87
C THR A 605 14.58 -28.45 9.07
N ASP A 606 14.99 -29.56 9.70
CA ASP A 606 15.71 -30.64 9.02
C ASP A 606 14.80 -31.51 8.16
N ALA A 607 13.54 -31.73 8.58
CA ALA A 607 12.54 -32.39 7.75
C ALA A 607 12.18 -31.56 6.49
N LEU A 608 12.15 -30.23 6.60
CA LEU A 608 12.01 -29.32 5.44
C LEU A 608 13.21 -29.41 4.49
N LYS A 609 14.45 -29.43 5.00
CA LYS A 609 15.67 -29.65 4.17
C LYS A 609 15.62 -31.00 3.44
N ALA A 610 15.04 -32.02 4.08
CA ALA A 610 14.83 -33.36 3.51
C ALA A 610 13.63 -33.45 2.55
N GLY A 611 12.94 -32.34 2.26
CA GLY A 611 11.79 -32.31 1.33
C GLY A 611 10.54 -33.05 1.84
N LYS A 612 10.41 -33.25 3.15
CA LYS A 612 9.27 -33.93 3.78
C LYS A 612 8.05 -33.02 3.96
N ASP A 613 6.88 -33.62 4.18
CA ASP A 613 5.69 -32.85 4.56
C ASP A 613 5.55 -32.67 6.08
N VAL A 614 5.96 -31.49 6.55
CA VAL A 614 5.92 -31.09 7.97
C VAL A 614 4.62 -30.41 8.38
N SER A 615 3.59 -30.36 7.54
CA SER A 615 2.39 -29.51 7.77
C SER A 615 1.71 -29.75 9.13
N GLY A 616 1.58 -31.01 9.56
CA GLY A 616 1.06 -31.35 10.89
C GLY A 616 1.97 -30.95 12.07
N ALA A 617 3.30 -30.98 11.86
CA ALA A 617 4.28 -30.55 12.87
C ALA A 617 4.26 -29.01 13.04
N ILE A 618 4.12 -28.26 11.95
CA ILE A 618 3.96 -26.79 11.97
C ILE A 618 2.71 -26.38 12.78
N TRP A 619 1.59 -27.12 12.65
CA TRP A 619 0.41 -26.87 13.46
C TRP A 619 0.67 -27.12 14.96
N LYS A 620 1.26 -28.27 15.31
CA LYS A 620 1.55 -28.62 16.71
C LYS A 620 2.54 -27.67 17.40
N ILE A 621 3.59 -27.21 16.71
CA ILE A 621 4.55 -26.26 17.30
C ILE A 621 3.94 -24.86 17.51
N SER A 622 2.89 -24.48 16.77
CA SER A 622 2.11 -23.27 17.08
C SER A 622 1.36 -23.45 18.41
N ALA A 623 0.58 -24.53 18.53
CA ALA A 623 -0.17 -24.83 19.75
C ALA A 623 0.74 -24.97 20.98
N ALA A 624 1.94 -25.52 20.83
CA ALA A 624 2.95 -25.58 21.87
C ALA A 624 3.38 -24.18 22.37
N LYS A 625 3.56 -23.22 21.45
CA LYS A 625 3.90 -21.82 21.80
C LYS A 625 2.71 -21.09 22.43
N ASP A 626 1.49 -21.36 21.99
CA ASP A 626 0.29 -20.79 22.60
C ASP A 626 0.11 -21.29 24.05
N ALA A 627 0.29 -22.60 24.29
CA ALA A 627 0.32 -23.20 25.63
C ALA A 627 1.47 -22.64 26.50
N PHE A 628 2.64 -22.37 25.90
CA PHE A 628 3.78 -21.76 26.58
C PHE A 628 3.47 -20.33 27.05
N ASN A 629 2.86 -19.52 26.18
CA ASN A 629 2.51 -18.12 26.47
C ASN A 629 1.51 -17.98 27.63
N ILE A 630 0.64 -18.97 27.85
CA ILE A 630 -0.28 -19.01 29.00
C ILE A 630 0.33 -19.67 30.25
N ASN A 631 1.65 -19.93 30.27
CA ASN A 631 2.40 -20.61 31.33
C ASN A 631 2.03 -22.10 31.53
N ASN A 632 1.34 -22.76 30.57
CA ASN A 632 1.04 -24.19 30.66
C ASN A 632 2.22 -25.04 30.16
N TYR A 633 3.34 -24.99 30.88
CA TYR A 633 4.59 -25.66 30.50
C TYR A 633 4.46 -27.19 30.25
N PRO A 634 3.67 -27.97 31.03
CA PRO A 634 3.43 -29.39 30.73
C PRO A 634 2.78 -29.63 29.36
N GLU A 635 1.75 -28.85 29.00
CA GLU A 635 1.06 -28.97 27.71
C GLU A 635 1.94 -28.45 26.56
N ALA A 636 2.64 -27.32 26.77
CA ALA A 636 3.60 -26.77 25.82
C ALA A 636 4.69 -27.78 25.46
N LYS A 637 5.25 -28.47 26.47
CA LYS A 637 6.24 -29.53 26.24
C LYS A 637 5.64 -30.71 25.47
N ALA A 638 4.47 -31.20 25.87
CA ALA A 638 3.83 -32.35 25.22
C ALA A 638 3.51 -32.08 23.74
N LEU A 639 3.00 -30.89 23.41
CA LEU A 639 2.71 -30.47 22.04
C LEU A 639 4.00 -30.26 21.21
N ALA A 640 5.09 -29.81 21.83
CA ALA A 640 6.39 -29.70 21.17
C ALA A 640 7.03 -31.08 20.91
N ASP A 641 6.99 -31.99 21.89
CA ASP A 641 7.44 -33.38 21.72
C ASP A 641 6.66 -34.07 20.59
N GLU A 642 5.34 -33.86 20.50
CA GLU A 642 4.50 -34.36 19.41
C GLU A 642 4.85 -33.71 18.05
N ALA A 643 5.10 -32.40 18.00
CA ALA A 643 5.55 -31.70 16.80
C ALA A 643 6.89 -32.26 16.28
N ALA A 644 7.85 -32.52 17.18
CA ALA A 644 9.11 -33.17 16.83
C ALA A 644 8.90 -34.60 16.30
N GLY A 645 7.98 -35.36 16.92
CA GLY A 645 7.58 -36.69 16.46
C GLY A 645 7.01 -36.67 15.03
N LEU A 646 6.08 -35.77 14.75
CA LEU A 646 5.49 -35.58 13.41
C LEU A 646 6.53 -35.14 12.38
N ALA A 647 7.43 -34.22 12.73
CA ALA A 647 8.50 -33.77 11.83
C ALA A 647 9.44 -34.93 11.46
N ASN A 648 9.93 -35.68 12.46
CA ASN A 648 10.81 -36.82 12.23
C ASN A 648 10.12 -37.95 11.45
N GLY A 649 8.88 -38.28 11.81
CA GLY A 649 8.06 -39.32 11.16
C GLY A 649 7.50 -38.95 9.78
N SER A 650 7.54 -37.67 9.38
CA SER A 650 6.95 -37.23 8.12
C SER A 650 7.55 -37.91 6.88
N ALA A 651 6.69 -38.20 5.89
CA ALA A 651 7.09 -38.79 4.63
C ALA A 651 7.71 -37.74 3.69
N PRO A 652 8.58 -38.12 2.73
CA PRO A 652 8.96 -37.25 1.62
C PRO A 652 7.71 -36.77 0.88
N ARG A 653 7.68 -35.49 0.49
CA ARG A 653 6.61 -34.97 -0.39
C ARG A 653 6.61 -35.80 -1.67
N GLN A 654 5.48 -36.43 -1.99
CA GLN A 654 5.35 -37.09 -3.29
C GLN A 654 5.50 -36.05 -4.40
N PRO A 655 6.27 -36.33 -5.47
CA PRO A 655 6.26 -35.48 -6.65
C PRO A 655 4.83 -35.32 -7.15
N GLN A 656 4.41 -34.09 -7.49
CA GLN A 656 3.12 -33.87 -8.13
C GLN A 656 3.10 -34.62 -9.46
N GLY A 657 2.36 -35.72 -9.52
CA GLY A 657 2.27 -36.56 -10.69
C GLY A 657 1.50 -35.84 -11.80
N ASN A 658 2.17 -35.57 -12.92
CA ASN A 658 1.48 -35.17 -14.16
C ASN A 658 0.53 -36.30 -14.56
N ALA A 659 -0.78 -36.08 -14.38
CA ALA A 659 -1.81 -37.06 -14.68
C ALA A 659 -2.03 -37.18 -16.19
N THR A 660 -1.23 -38.00 -16.86
CA THR A 660 -1.46 -38.40 -18.26
C THR A 660 -2.54 -39.48 -18.31
N SER A 661 -3.78 -39.10 -18.65
CA SER A 661 -4.86 -40.06 -18.92
C SER A 661 -4.56 -40.95 -20.14
N PRO A 662 -5.11 -42.18 -20.22
CA PRO A 662 -4.90 -43.07 -21.35
C PRO A 662 -5.48 -42.54 -22.66
N LEU A 663 -4.83 -42.89 -23.78
CA LEU A 663 -5.31 -42.56 -25.13
C LEU A 663 -6.55 -43.37 -25.50
N ILE A 664 -7.55 -42.69 -26.08
CA ILE A 664 -8.69 -43.28 -26.79
C ILE A 664 -8.53 -42.93 -28.29
N PRO A 665 -8.84 -43.84 -29.24
CA PRO A 665 -8.63 -43.58 -30.67
C PRO A 665 -9.45 -42.40 -31.24
N GLU A 666 -8.95 -41.86 -32.35
CA GLU A 666 -9.36 -40.61 -32.98
C GLU A 666 -10.43 -40.83 -34.07
N GLU A 667 -11.52 -40.04 -34.07
CA GLU A 667 -12.33 -39.85 -35.29
C GLU A 667 -13.00 -38.46 -35.40
N ALA A 668 -12.53 -37.69 -36.38
CA ALA A 668 -13.25 -36.70 -37.21
C ALA A 668 -13.99 -35.45 -36.61
N ARG A 669 -13.28 -34.30 -36.70
CA ARG A 669 -13.77 -32.92 -37.04
C ARG A 669 -14.51 -32.10 -35.95
N PRO A 670 -14.60 -30.75 -36.11
CA PRO A 670 -13.64 -29.78 -36.68
C PRO A 670 -13.27 -28.65 -35.68
N ALA A 671 -12.23 -27.87 -35.99
CA ALA A 671 -11.67 -26.89 -35.05
C ALA A 671 -12.32 -25.49 -35.07
N VAL A 672 -12.54 -24.93 -33.87
CA VAL A 672 -12.63 -23.48 -33.58
C VAL A 672 -11.72 -23.21 -32.37
N GLY A 673 -11.13 -22.00 -32.28
CA GLY A 673 -9.95 -21.72 -31.45
C GLY A 673 -10.09 -21.92 -29.94
N ILE A 674 -9.03 -22.43 -29.32
CA ILE A 674 -8.90 -22.61 -27.86
C ILE A 674 -8.56 -21.28 -27.19
N GLY A 675 -9.34 -20.91 -26.17
CA GLY A 675 -9.03 -19.82 -25.25
C GLY A 675 -8.08 -20.24 -24.12
N SER A 676 -7.16 -19.33 -23.80
CA SER A 676 -6.24 -19.30 -22.66
C SER A 676 -6.61 -20.06 -21.38
N PHE A 677 -5.66 -20.83 -20.83
CA PHE A 677 -5.49 -20.98 -19.37
C PHE A 677 -4.03 -21.29 -18.98
N VAL A 678 -3.19 -20.24 -18.85
CA VAL A 678 -1.89 -20.31 -18.16
C VAL A 678 -1.65 -19.02 -17.35
N PHE A 679 -1.99 -19.08 -16.07
CA PHE A 679 -1.37 -18.31 -14.98
C PHE A 679 -0.94 -19.37 -13.94
N ILE A 680 0.22 -19.34 -13.29
CA ILE A 680 1.06 -18.20 -12.91
C ILE A 680 2.54 -18.49 -13.27
N ALA A 681 3.09 -17.79 -14.27
CA ALA A 681 4.54 -17.81 -14.59
C ALA A 681 5.04 -16.54 -15.33
N GLY A 682 4.20 -15.51 -15.52
CA GLY A 682 4.39 -14.49 -16.56
C GLY A 682 5.33 -13.30 -16.24
N ALA A 683 5.76 -13.13 -15.00
CA ALA A 683 6.38 -11.87 -14.56
C ALA A 683 7.81 -11.61 -15.09
N VAL A 684 8.61 -12.66 -15.34
CA VAL A 684 10.03 -12.52 -15.72
C VAL A 684 10.23 -12.41 -17.24
N ALA A 685 9.36 -13.03 -18.04
CA ALA A 685 9.51 -13.08 -19.51
C ALA A 685 9.25 -11.74 -20.21
N LEU A 686 8.34 -10.91 -19.69
CA LEU A 686 7.94 -9.66 -20.34
C LEU A 686 9.05 -8.60 -20.41
N VAL A 687 9.95 -8.56 -19.42
CA VAL A 687 11.10 -7.63 -19.42
C VAL A 687 12.09 -7.99 -20.54
N ALA A 688 12.33 -9.28 -20.78
CA ALA A 688 13.23 -9.73 -21.84
C ALA A 688 12.70 -9.39 -23.26
N ILE A 689 11.39 -9.54 -23.48
CA ILE A 689 10.75 -9.23 -24.76
C ILE A 689 10.75 -7.72 -25.03
N ALA A 690 10.51 -6.88 -24.01
CA ALA A 690 10.56 -5.42 -24.14
C ALA A 690 11.96 -4.92 -24.56
N ILE A 691 13.02 -5.46 -23.95
CA ILE A 691 14.41 -5.11 -24.29
C ILE A 691 14.79 -5.63 -25.70
N GLY A 692 14.36 -6.84 -26.06
CA GLY A 692 14.58 -7.41 -27.38
C GLY A 692 13.94 -6.61 -28.52
N GLY A 693 12.70 -6.15 -28.33
CA GLY A 693 11.99 -5.33 -29.32
C GLY A 693 12.63 -3.94 -29.53
N TYR A 694 13.09 -3.30 -28.45
CA TYR A 694 13.69 -1.96 -28.51
C TYR A 694 15.01 -1.95 -29.31
N LEU A 695 15.81 -3.02 -29.22
CA LEU A 695 17.09 -3.15 -29.94
C LEU A 695 16.92 -3.45 -31.44
N TRP A 696 15.77 -3.95 -31.89
CA TRP A 696 15.54 -4.27 -33.30
C TRP A 696 15.21 -3.03 -34.14
N PHE A 697 14.49 -2.05 -33.57
CA PHE A 697 14.03 -0.85 -34.29
C PHE A 697 15.10 0.24 -34.50
N PHE A 698 16.27 0.15 -33.88
CA PHE A 698 17.30 1.21 -33.90
C PHE A 698 18.62 0.87 -34.62
N ARG A 699 18.65 -0.15 -35.49
CA ARG A 699 19.71 -0.27 -36.50
C ARG A 699 19.44 0.62 -37.71
N LYS A 700 20.05 1.81 -37.71
CA LYS A 700 20.14 2.69 -38.89
C LYS A 700 21.06 2.10 -39.97
N LYS A 701 21.03 2.76 -41.15
CA LYS A 701 22.15 2.81 -42.10
C LYS A 701 23.45 3.23 -41.41
#